data_AF-A0A1V5XC55-F1
#
_entry.id   AF-A0A1V5XC55-F1
#
_cell.length_a   1.000
_cell.length_b   1.000
_cell.length_c   1.000
_cell.angle_alpha   90.00
_cell.angle_beta   90.00
_cell.angle_gamma   90.00
#
_symmetry.space_group_name_H-M   'P 1'
#
loop_
_entity.id
_entity.type
_entity.pdbx_description
1 polymer ?
#
loop_
_entity_poly.entity_id
_entity_poly.type
_entity_poly.pdbx_seq_one_letter_code
_entity_poly.pdbx_strand_id
1 'polypeptide(L)'
;MQTVSTIVSQRMMLSAFFRGPVTPRPLRISLPFQANSVELHGELQDRHHDPIPLHHRPDGNEWEFAIDLAPGVYAYKLVVDGSWRLDPNNPRTRQRTVHRDNVWVVAGTPEPLLFAPALPHCVPHPRGGYRITALLRKGFGSSLRIAWSEGRPDTESVMPMSRVSEEQEHIVFRSHLPTSTPFARFRFLLDDGTFVGQENGHDFDIPKCIDRLPSFWEQAVVYTIFVDRFRPQTDHSAWADDPGPDLPAYGHIDGITRSLDSLADLGVTVLHLTPIHVGASCHRYDVIDPLTVDPAIGGEQALRRLLDAAHQRGLRVLLDFSMLHVGTGFAPYEQVKREGPGSSLAPWFRWRDRSGHLQLDHYGGRVDAPLLNLDHEPVQELALQAVKHWTRFGIDGFRLDAAAQVPLSLGTRIRDTLRENAPHSLVLGEVVPAHAWRWQQAGVVDAATDFSFHATMTSFLAERSIDAATAAERIEYAVSEALSANRAVRFLSTHDHNRFATLCAVRGAPNRTALGMLMLVAMPGTPLLVYGEELGMAAKIAALRPEGAWEDRVPMPWSWSETQIAFRSLTRSLLQARRNHPALHSGDMQIVYAEDRLLVLRRALGNDIVDVVINASDSSVELSLDDDWLELLEPVASTGDVRVQDQQVCLGANSGLLAQRKPRQRPAGVIELMEKERKRRHNEAFASGRSEAPVRPSRIDFSITERCNVRCRHCINHSPDRVQQQTARTLSPAVLDRIREDLAHASYFGFVHGGESLTAPIFFDVLEAIRFARAGAPTVIHLLSNGMLLTPDVVERLVQAGVSSISLSIDGASPSVHDRIRVGSRLSVIEKHVEKMVELRHRHQLDLRIGLSCVVMTENQFELLQIVHLAARLGMDWVKFEELVASTEFARQWLVDPQGEETRNLVEEAVKQGRRLGLTMVDHTAPPRVWRCKLKDSPQMASFLGADQFANRSVIHPCRAAWEHVCIEPNGDVHIASFHGAVIGNVMAEPLTMLWNGSVAQSERMRSRLERICGDGPVTCLSENEII
;
A
#
# COMPACT_ATOMS: atom_id res chain seq x y z
N MET A 1 11.23 40.66 -1.98
CA MET A 1 11.11 40.19 -3.37
C MET A 1 12.35 39.51 -3.96
N GLN A 2 13.49 39.37 -3.25
CA GLN A 2 14.67 38.62 -3.75
C GLN A 2 14.96 37.29 -3.02
N THR A 3 14.28 36.99 -1.91
CA THR A 3 14.52 35.77 -1.10
C THR A 3 13.59 34.59 -1.43
N VAL A 4 12.55 34.80 -2.24
CA VAL A 4 11.58 33.76 -2.65
C VAL A 4 11.96 33.12 -3.99
N SER A 5 12.69 33.84 -4.85
CA SER A 5 13.13 33.34 -6.18
C SER A 5 14.18 32.23 -6.09
N THR A 6 15.02 32.23 -5.06
CA THR A 6 16.16 31.29 -4.96
C THR A 6 15.72 29.89 -4.49
N ILE A 7 14.62 29.80 -3.74
CA ILE A 7 14.06 28.52 -3.25
C ILE A 7 13.25 27.82 -4.36
N VAL A 8 12.60 28.58 -5.25
CA VAL A 8 11.87 28.03 -6.41
C VAL A 8 12.85 27.50 -7.48
N SER A 9 13.96 28.21 -7.72
CA SER A 9 14.97 27.78 -8.70
C SER A 9 15.74 26.52 -8.27
N GLN A 10 15.97 26.31 -6.96
CA GLN A 10 16.58 25.07 -6.46
C GLN A 10 15.62 23.87 -6.50
N ARG A 11 14.31 24.07 -6.34
CA ARG A 11 13.30 23.00 -6.52
C ARG A 11 13.11 22.59 -7.98
N MET A 12 13.13 23.53 -8.92
CA MET A 12 13.10 23.22 -10.37
C MET A 12 14.41 22.59 -10.87
N MET A 13 15.58 22.95 -10.31
CA MET A 13 16.83 22.25 -10.64
C MET A 13 16.86 20.83 -10.07
N LEU A 14 16.29 20.58 -8.89
CA LEU A 14 16.21 19.23 -8.31
C LEU A 14 15.24 18.29 -9.05
N SER A 15 14.23 18.79 -9.76
CA SER A 15 13.40 17.96 -10.65
C SER A 15 14.12 17.60 -11.96
N ALA A 16 15.10 18.40 -12.39
CA ALA A 16 15.91 18.13 -13.58
C ALA A 16 17.06 17.14 -13.32
N PHE A 17 17.58 17.05 -12.08
CA PHE A 17 18.75 16.22 -11.75
C PHE A 17 18.47 14.71 -11.57
N PHE A 18 17.20 14.28 -11.56
CA PHE A 18 16.82 12.87 -11.32
C PHE A 18 16.08 12.20 -12.48
N ARG A 19 15.93 12.89 -13.63
CA ARG A 19 15.73 12.22 -14.91
C ARG A 19 17.11 11.87 -15.44
N GLY A 20 17.60 10.66 -15.17
CA GLY A 20 18.70 10.14 -15.99
C GLY A 20 18.31 10.32 -17.46
N PRO A 21 19.23 10.72 -18.36
CA PRO A 21 18.87 10.95 -19.74
C PRO A 21 18.48 9.60 -20.34
N VAL A 22 17.18 9.32 -20.37
CA VAL A 22 16.64 8.35 -21.31
C VAL A 22 16.80 9.05 -22.64
N THR A 23 17.86 8.72 -23.35
CA THR A 23 18.07 9.20 -24.70
C THR A 23 16.84 8.81 -25.51
N PRO A 24 16.06 9.76 -26.04
CA PRO A 24 14.89 9.42 -26.83
C PRO A 24 15.32 8.52 -27.98
N ARG A 25 14.74 7.32 -28.04
CA ARG A 25 15.05 6.32 -29.06
C ARG A 25 13.91 6.38 -30.07
N PRO A 26 14.10 6.96 -31.27
CA PRO A 26 13.03 7.04 -32.26
C PRO A 26 12.61 5.61 -32.68
N LEU A 27 11.31 5.34 -32.67
CA LEU A 27 10.74 4.09 -33.17
C LEU A 27 10.76 4.09 -34.71
N ARG A 28 11.77 3.44 -35.30
CA ARG A 28 11.87 3.35 -36.77
C ARG A 28 11.20 2.06 -37.27
N ILE A 29 10.31 2.19 -38.26
CA ILE A 29 9.54 1.07 -38.81
C ILE A 29 9.87 0.90 -40.29
N SER A 30 10.78 -0.02 -40.60
CA SER A 30 11.02 -0.40 -41.99
C SER A 30 9.91 -1.37 -42.44
N LEU A 31 9.35 -1.20 -43.64
CA LEU A 31 8.38 -2.13 -44.21
C LEU A 31 9.01 -2.85 -45.40
N PRO A 32 8.88 -4.19 -45.51
CA PRO A 32 9.51 -4.95 -46.60
C PRO A 32 8.79 -4.81 -47.95
N PHE A 33 7.82 -3.88 -48.06
CA PHE A 33 6.99 -3.65 -49.25
C PHE A 33 6.63 -2.17 -49.39
N GLN A 34 6.30 -1.74 -50.62
CA GLN A 34 5.80 -0.39 -50.88
C GLN A 34 4.35 -0.24 -50.38
N ALA A 35 4.07 0.92 -49.80
CA ALA A 35 2.75 1.34 -49.33
C ALA A 35 2.50 2.78 -49.78
N ASN A 36 1.23 3.20 -49.88
CA ASN A 36 0.89 4.61 -50.15
C ASN A 36 0.66 5.39 -48.86
N SER A 37 0.19 4.70 -47.82
CA SER A 37 -0.08 5.27 -46.50
C SER A 37 0.21 4.24 -45.41
N VAL A 38 0.84 4.72 -44.34
CA VAL A 38 1.09 3.92 -43.14
C VAL A 38 0.71 4.76 -41.94
N GLU A 39 -0.20 4.23 -41.12
CA GLU A 39 -0.59 4.83 -39.85
C GLU A 39 -0.23 3.90 -38.70
N LEU A 40 0.25 4.49 -37.62
CA LEU A 40 0.54 3.81 -36.36
C LEU A 40 -0.62 4.03 -35.37
N HIS A 41 -1.13 2.92 -34.86
CA HIS A 41 -2.22 2.86 -33.89
C HIS A 41 -1.77 2.09 -32.65
N GLY A 42 -2.23 2.51 -31.48
CA GLY A 42 -1.97 1.78 -30.23
C GLY A 42 -1.59 2.71 -29.07
N GLU A 43 -0.94 2.13 -28.07
CA GLU A 43 -0.66 2.74 -26.76
C GLU A 43 0.53 3.73 -26.79
N LEU A 44 1.07 4.03 -27.97
CA LEU A 44 2.23 4.92 -28.17
C LEU A 44 1.86 6.42 -28.19
N GLN A 45 0.57 6.76 -28.30
CA GLN A 45 0.07 8.12 -28.62
C GLN A 45 -0.24 9.02 -27.41
N ASP A 46 0.07 10.33 -27.44
CA ASP A 46 -0.31 11.26 -26.36
C ASP A 46 -1.83 11.41 -26.14
N ARG A 47 -2.63 10.90 -27.08
CA ARG A 47 -4.10 10.85 -27.06
C ARG A 47 -4.54 9.47 -27.52
N HIS A 48 -5.60 8.91 -26.96
CA HIS A 48 -5.93 7.49 -27.17
C HIS A 48 -6.52 7.13 -28.57
N HIS A 49 -6.86 8.10 -29.43
CA HIS A 49 -7.70 7.85 -30.62
C HIS A 49 -7.27 8.53 -31.92
N ASP A 50 -6.14 9.25 -31.95
CA ASP A 50 -5.70 9.96 -33.16
C ASP A 50 -4.61 9.13 -33.89
N PRO A 51 -4.80 8.72 -35.17
CA PRO A 51 -3.79 7.97 -35.91
C PRO A 51 -2.52 8.79 -36.11
N ILE A 52 -1.35 8.13 -36.04
CA ILE A 52 -0.06 8.77 -36.35
C ILE A 52 0.33 8.41 -37.78
N PRO A 53 0.28 9.35 -38.74
CA PRO A 53 0.81 9.10 -40.08
C PRO A 53 2.33 8.98 -40.04
N LEU A 54 2.88 7.96 -40.68
CA LEU A 54 4.32 7.84 -40.88
C LEU A 54 4.74 8.62 -42.14
N HIS A 55 5.99 9.09 -42.15
CA HIS A 55 6.55 9.80 -43.30
C HIS A 55 7.56 8.94 -44.03
N HIS A 56 7.60 9.08 -45.35
CA HIS A 56 8.59 8.41 -46.18
C HIS A 56 9.94 9.08 -46.00
N ARG A 57 10.99 8.26 -45.85
CA ARG A 57 12.35 8.78 -45.81
C ARG A 57 12.77 9.32 -47.18
N PRO A 58 13.54 10.43 -47.25
CA PRO A 58 14.04 10.96 -48.53
C PRO A 58 14.95 9.98 -49.29
N ASP A 59 15.47 8.95 -48.62
CA ASP A 59 16.55 8.06 -49.03
C ASP A 59 16.14 6.60 -49.36
N GLY A 60 14.85 6.21 -49.28
CA GLY A 60 14.39 4.86 -49.68
C GLY A 60 13.00 4.45 -49.16
N ASN A 61 12.57 3.19 -49.40
CA ASN A 61 11.25 2.58 -49.05
C ASN A 61 10.97 2.46 -47.52
N GLU A 62 11.65 3.21 -46.66
CA GLU A 62 11.49 3.14 -45.21
C GLU A 62 10.51 4.19 -44.71
N TRP A 63 9.68 3.79 -43.75
CA TRP A 63 8.72 4.67 -43.10
C TRP A 63 9.26 5.04 -41.72
N GLU A 64 9.29 6.33 -41.40
CA GLU A 64 9.77 6.79 -40.11
C GLU A 64 8.74 7.62 -39.37
N PHE A 65 8.76 7.43 -38.06
CA PHE A 65 8.13 8.30 -37.09
C PHE A 65 9.04 8.33 -35.85
N ALA A 66 9.11 9.45 -35.17
CA ALA A 66 9.93 9.59 -33.97
C ALA A 66 9.04 10.07 -32.83
N ILE A 67 9.06 9.33 -31.73
CA ILE A 67 8.32 9.67 -30.51
C ILE A 67 9.15 9.36 -29.29
N ASP A 68 9.10 10.29 -28.34
CA ASP A 68 9.77 10.17 -27.05
C ASP A 68 8.85 9.43 -26.10
N LEU A 69 9.24 8.21 -25.72
CA LEU A 69 8.48 7.38 -24.79
C LEU A 69 9.21 7.28 -23.46
N ALA A 70 8.43 7.35 -22.38
CA ALA A 70 8.94 7.06 -21.05
C ALA A 70 9.22 5.55 -20.89
N PRO A 71 9.94 5.11 -19.85
CA PRO A 71 10.04 3.69 -19.51
C PRO A 71 8.66 3.03 -19.43
N GLY A 72 8.46 1.90 -20.08
CA GLY A 72 7.14 1.26 -20.20
C GLY A 72 7.08 0.13 -21.22
N VAL A 73 5.92 -0.53 -21.27
CA VAL A 73 5.60 -1.57 -22.26
C VAL A 73 4.38 -1.09 -23.04
N TYR A 74 4.50 -0.97 -24.36
CA TYR A 74 3.52 -0.32 -25.23
C TYR A 74 3.08 -1.24 -26.35
N ALA A 75 1.77 -1.50 -26.46
CA ALA A 75 1.20 -2.23 -27.60
C ALA A 75 0.96 -1.31 -28.81
N TYR A 76 1.24 -1.80 -30.02
CA TYR A 76 0.97 -1.06 -31.26
C TYR A 76 0.67 -1.97 -32.45
N LYS A 77 0.07 -1.37 -33.48
CA LYS A 77 -0.23 -2.01 -34.75
C LYS A 77 -0.24 -0.99 -35.89
N LEU A 78 -0.06 -1.47 -37.12
CA LEU A 78 -0.01 -0.63 -38.31
C LEU A 78 -1.31 -0.76 -39.11
N VAL A 79 -1.76 0.35 -39.68
CA VAL A 79 -2.73 0.36 -40.77
C VAL A 79 -1.98 0.74 -42.02
N VAL A 80 -1.84 -0.21 -42.95
CA VAL A 80 -1.12 0.00 -44.21
C VAL A 80 -2.11 -0.07 -45.36
N ASP A 81 -2.26 1.03 -46.09
CA ASP A 81 -3.24 1.19 -47.17
C ASP A 81 -4.66 0.76 -46.74
N GLY A 82 -5.06 1.20 -45.54
CA GLY A 82 -6.37 0.91 -44.94
C GLY A 82 -6.52 -0.49 -44.33
N SER A 83 -5.47 -1.32 -44.34
CA SER A 83 -5.51 -2.69 -43.80
C SER A 83 -4.63 -2.86 -42.55
N TRP A 84 -5.18 -3.45 -41.50
CA TRP A 84 -4.45 -3.75 -40.26
C TRP A 84 -3.35 -4.81 -40.47
N ARG A 85 -2.12 -4.51 -40.02
CA ARG A 85 -0.95 -5.40 -40.09
C ARG A 85 -0.06 -5.27 -38.85
N LEU A 86 0.63 -6.35 -38.51
CA LEU A 86 1.72 -6.33 -37.54
C LEU A 86 2.98 -5.74 -38.21
N ASP A 87 3.82 -5.09 -37.41
CA ASP A 87 5.18 -4.71 -37.77
C ASP A 87 6.01 -5.99 -37.99
N PRO A 88 6.47 -6.25 -39.23
CA PRO A 88 7.21 -7.45 -39.57
C PRO A 88 8.63 -7.47 -39.00
N ASN A 89 9.17 -6.32 -38.58
CA ASN A 89 10.52 -6.21 -38.04
C ASN A 89 10.58 -6.29 -36.51
N ASN A 90 9.43 -6.25 -35.84
CA ASN A 90 9.35 -6.42 -34.39
C ASN A 90 8.78 -7.81 -34.04
N PRO A 91 9.61 -8.78 -33.62
CA PRO A 91 9.14 -10.12 -33.27
C PRO A 91 8.33 -10.14 -31.97
N ARG A 92 8.40 -9.08 -31.16
CA ARG A 92 7.69 -8.99 -29.88
C ARG A 92 6.22 -8.76 -30.15
N THR A 93 5.42 -9.71 -29.72
CA THR A 93 3.96 -9.68 -29.82
C THR A 93 3.34 -9.95 -28.47
N ARG A 94 2.10 -9.50 -28.28
CA ARG A 94 1.25 -9.84 -27.14
C ARG A 94 -0.18 -9.93 -27.62
N GLN A 95 -0.92 -10.88 -27.06
CA GLN A 95 -2.33 -11.09 -27.36
C GLN A 95 -3.10 -11.23 -26.05
N ARG A 96 -3.83 -10.16 -25.70
CA ARG A 96 -4.70 -10.09 -24.51
C ARG A 96 -6.12 -10.54 -24.81
N THR A 97 -6.61 -10.24 -26.02
CA THR A 97 -7.98 -10.53 -26.47
C THR A 97 -7.95 -11.33 -27.79
N VAL A 98 -9.00 -11.24 -28.60
CA VAL A 98 -8.97 -11.73 -29.99
C VAL A 98 -7.97 -10.96 -30.86
N HIS A 99 -7.51 -9.80 -30.41
CA HIS A 99 -6.54 -8.98 -31.14
C HIS A 99 -5.12 -9.22 -30.64
N ARG A 100 -4.23 -9.44 -31.61
CA ARG A 100 -2.79 -9.58 -31.44
C ARG A 100 -2.11 -8.32 -31.96
N ASP A 101 -1.17 -7.80 -31.17
CA ASP A 101 -0.46 -6.54 -31.39
C ASP A 101 1.06 -6.74 -31.23
N ASN A 102 1.85 -5.86 -31.84
CA ASN A 102 3.29 -5.77 -31.55
C ASN A 102 3.50 -5.06 -30.21
N VAL A 103 4.63 -5.33 -29.56
CA VAL A 103 4.98 -4.71 -28.28
C VAL A 103 6.33 -4.03 -28.36
N TRP A 104 6.39 -2.80 -27.88
CA TRP A 104 7.62 -2.04 -27.69
C TRP A 104 7.93 -1.90 -26.20
N VAL A 105 9.16 -2.21 -25.80
CA VAL A 105 9.61 -2.14 -24.40
C VAL A 105 10.69 -1.06 -24.30
N VAL A 106 10.48 -0.08 -23.41
CA VAL A 106 11.41 1.02 -23.19
C VAL A 106 12.02 0.89 -21.79
N ALA A 107 13.36 0.89 -21.72
CA ALA A 107 14.14 0.72 -20.49
C ALA A 107 13.76 -0.53 -19.67
N GLY A 108 13.31 -1.58 -20.36
CA GLY A 108 12.82 -2.83 -19.77
C GLY A 108 13.68 -4.05 -20.11
N THR A 109 13.06 -5.22 -20.06
CA THR A 109 13.73 -6.51 -20.33
C THR A 109 13.85 -6.82 -21.83
N PRO A 110 14.80 -7.65 -22.26
CA PRO A 110 14.78 -8.36 -23.54
C PRO A 110 13.79 -9.54 -23.53
N GLU A 111 13.50 -10.15 -24.70
CA GLU A 111 12.76 -11.42 -24.78
C GLU A 111 13.53 -12.50 -23.97
N PRO A 112 12.84 -13.45 -23.30
CA PRO A 112 11.41 -13.78 -23.40
C PRO A 112 10.50 -13.07 -22.39
N LEU A 113 11.00 -12.04 -21.69
CA LEU A 113 10.25 -11.32 -20.66
C LEU A 113 9.71 -9.98 -21.17
N LEU A 114 8.47 -9.67 -20.78
CA LEU A 114 7.90 -8.33 -20.86
C LEU A 114 7.83 -7.72 -19.47
N PHE A 115 8.69 -6.72 -19.24
CA PHE A 115 8.76 -5.93 -18.03
C PHE A 115 9.42 -4.58 -18.31
N ALA A 116 8.98 -3.54 -17.62
CA ALA A 116 9.68 -2.26 -17.51
C ALA A 116 9.60 -1.75 -16.05
N PRO A 117 10.58 -0.98 -15.54
CA PRO A 117 10.58 -0.44 -14.18
C PRO A 117 9.64 0.77 -14.05
N ALA A 118 8.40 0.61 -14.52
CA ALA A 118 7.35 1.62 -14.57
C ALA A 118 5.99 0.97 -14.28
N LEU A 119 4.95 1.79 -14.15
CA LEU A 119 3.59 1.28 -14.01
C LEU A 119 3.16 0.57 -15.31
N PRO A 120 2.31 -0.47 -15.26
CA PRO A 120 1.79 -1.16 -14.06
C PRO A 120 2.74 -2.25 -13.51
N HIS A 121 3.91 -2.45 -14.13
CA HIS A 121 4.84 -3.54 -13.83
C HIS A 121 5.60 -3.38 -12.50
N CYS A 122 5.83 -2.14 -12.04
CA CYS A 122 6.49 -1.85 -10.77
C CYS A 122 5.67 -0.80 -10.01
N VAL A 123 4.97 -1.22 -8.95
CA VAL A 123 4.05 -0.36 -8.18
C VAL A 123 4.48 -0.33 -6.71
N PRO A 124 4.59 0.84 -6.06
CA PRO A 124 4.77 0.92 -4.62
C PRO A 124 3.64 0.18 -3.90
N HIS A 125 3.98 -0.64 -2.91
CA HIS A 125 3.00 -1.41 -2.17
C HIS A 125 2.59 -0.68 -0.88
N PRO A 126 1.29 -0.59 -0.54
CA PRO A 126 0.83 0.08 0.69
C PRO A 126 1.48 -0.47 1.96
N ARG A 127 1.81 -1.77 1.95
CA ARG A 127 2.52 -2.48 3.03
C ARG A 127 4.05 -2.35 2.96
N GLY A 128 4.57 -1.27 2.36
CA GLY A 128 6.00 -1.05 2.11
C GLY A 128 6.55 -1.91 0.97
N GLY A 129 7.66 -1.52 0.34
CA GLY A 129 8.21 -2.25 -0.81
C GLY A 129 7.47 -2.01 -2.12
N TYR A 130 7.62 -2.94 -3.07
CA TYR A 130 7.09 -2.82 -4.44
C TYR A 130 6.43 -4.13 -4.91
N ARG A 131 5.25 -4.02 -5.55
CA ARG A 131 4.64 -5.09 -6.32
C ARG A 131 5.29 -5.11 -7.70
N ILE A 132 5.94 -6.22 -8.04
CA ILE A 132 6.57 -6.46 -9.34
C ILE A 132 5.72 -7.43 -10.14
N THR A 133 5.33 -7.05 -11.35
CA THR A 133 4.58 -7.89 -12.29
C THR A 133 5.35 -8.01 -13.61
N ALA A 134 5.69 -9.24 -14.00
CA ALA A 134 6.43 -9.54 -15.23
C ALA A 134 5.72 -10.66 -16.00
N LEU A 135 5.80 -10.62 -17.33
CA LEU A 135 5.16 -11.60 -18.19
C LEU A 135 6.21 -12.42 -18.92
N LEU A 136 6.13 -13.75 -18.81
CA LEU A 136 7.03 -14.68 -19.47
C LEU A 136 6.33 -15.28 -20.70
N ARG A 137 6.97 -15.21 -21.88
CA ARG A 137 6.44 -15.83 -23.09
C ARG A 137 6.32 -17.35 -22.91
N LYS A 138 5.17 -17.92 -23.30
CA LYS A 138 4.94 -19.37 -23.25
C LYS A 138 6.00 -20.11 -24.08
N GLY A 139 6.46 -21.24 -23.55
CA GLY A 139 7.53 -22.04 -24.15
C GLY A 139 8.93 -21.72 -23.61
N PHE A 140 9.11 -20.66 -22.82
CA PHE A 140 10.40 -20.26 -22.22
C PHE A 140 10.51 -20.57 -20.71
N GLY A 141 9.63 -21.44 -20.20
CA GLY A 141 9.59 -21.82 -18.80
C GLY A 141 8.17 -21.80 -18.23
N SER A 142 8.06 -22.24 -16.99
CA SER A 142 6.79 -22.28 -16.24
C SER A 142 6.89 -21.61 -14.87
N SER A 143 8.10 -21.21 -14.46
CA SER A 143 8.33 -20.44 -13.24
C SER A 143 9.20 -19.21 -13.50
N LEU A 144 9.11 -18.24 -12.59
CA LEU A 144 9.91 -17.03 -12.61
C LEU A 144 10.34 -16.71 -11.19
N ARG A 145 11.61 -16.34 -11.00
CA ARG A 145 12.15 -15.87 -9.72
C ARG A 145 12.64 -14.44 -9.86
N ILE A 146 12.69 -13.73 -8.75
CA ILE A 146 13.27 -12.40 -8.66
C ILE A 146 14.44 -12.43 -7.68
N ALA A 147 15.59 -11.95 -8.13
CA ALA A 147 16.77 -11.76 -7.32
C ALA A 147 16.91 -10.28 -7.00
N TRP A 148 17.20 -9.93 -5.75
CA TRP A 148 17.37 -8.54 -5.34
C TRP A 148 18.44 -8.35 -4.28
N SER A 149 19.01 -7.15 -4.25
CA SER A 149 19.99 -6.73 -3.26
C SER A 149 19.74 -5.29 -2.80
N GLU A 150 20.08 -5.02 -1.55
CA GLU A 150 19.88 -3.73 -0.88
C GLU A 150 21.21 -3.01 -0.62
N GLY A 151 22.19 -3.19 -1.53
CA GLY A 151 23.47 -2.48 -1.50
C GLY A 151 24.61 -3.17 -0.73
N ARG A 152 24.43 -4.41 -0.26
CA ARG A 152 25.53 -5.26 0.23
C ARG A 152 25.89 -6.32 -0.82
N PRO A 153 27.17 -6.49 -1.19
CA PRO A 153 27.60 -7.45 -2.22
C PRO A 153 27.23 -8.91 -1.94
N ASP A 154 27.13 -9.29 -0.65
CA ASP A 154 27.02 -10.70 -0.23
C ASP A 154 25.62 -11.12 0.24
N THR A 155 24.59 -10.30 0.00
CA THR A 155 23.22 -10.54 0.52
C THR A 155 22.16 -10.54 -0.58
N GLU A 156 22.50 -10.99 -1.79
CA GLU A 156 21.50 -11.20 -2.85
C GLU A 156 20.51 -12.27 -2.37
N SER A 157 19.24 -11.90 -2.29
CA SER A 157 18.14 -12.81 -1.98
C SER A 157 17.41 -13.16 -3.25
N VAL A 158 16.93 -14.39 -3.35
CA VAL A 158 16.13 -14.86 -4.49
C VAL A 158 14.82 -15.39 -3.94
N MET A 159 13.70 -14.96 -4.53
CA MET A 159 12.37 -15.44 -4.14
C MET A 159 11.55 -15.82 -5.38
N PRO A 160 10.64 -16.80 -5.25
CA PRO A 160 9.72 -17.14 -6.32
C PRO A 160 8.74 -16.00 -6.59
N MET A 161 8.35 -15.88 -7.86
CA MET A 161 7.18 -15.09 -8.25
C MET A 161 5.98 -16.03 -8.38
N SER A 162 4.83 -15.57 -7.90
CA SER A 162 3.57 -16.30 -7.99
C SER A 162 2.98 -16.12 -9.38
N ARG A 163 2.60 -17.22 -10.04
CA ARG A 163 1.80 -17.18 -11.26
C ARG A 163 0.40 -16.68 -10.89
N VAL A 164 -0.03 -15.57 -11.48
CA VAL A 164 -1.32 -14.94 -11.14
C VAL A 164 -2.37 -15.12 -12.23
N SER A 165 -1.96 -15.20 -13.49
CA SER A 165 -2.87 -15.41 -14.63
C SER A 165 -2.08 -15.85 -15.86
N GLU A 166 -2.79 -16.08 -16.96
CA GLU A 166 -2.21 -16.46 -18.24
C GLU A 166 -2.96 -15.75 -19.38
N GLU A 167 -2.20 -15.13 -20.28
CA GLU A 167 -2.68 -14.57 -21.54
C GLU A 167 -2.49 -15.58 -22.67
N GLN A 168 -2.92 -15.27 -23.91
CA GLN A 168 -2.75 -16.21 -25.02
C GLN A 168 -1.28 -16.59 -25.26
N GLU A 169 -0.37 -15.61 -25.14
CA GLU A 169 1.06 -15.78 -25.42
C GLU A 169 1.97 -15.77 -24.18
N HIS A 170 1.49 -15.36 -23.01
CA HIS A 170 2.33 -15.14 -21.83
C HIS A 170 1.73 -15.72 -20.56
N ILE A 171 2.59 -16.09 -19.62
CA ILE A 171 2.25 -16.38 -18.23
C ILE A 171 2.57 -15.13 -17.40
N VAL A 172 1.62 -14.66 -16.60
CA VAL A 172 1.78 -13.47 -15.77
C VAL A 172 2.27 -13.87 -14.38
N PHE A 173 3.39 -13.30 -13.96
CA PHE A 173 4.00 -13.52 -12.66
C PHE A 173 3.97 -12.25 -11.82
N ARG A 174 3.77 -12.41 -10.52
CA ARG A 174 3.77 -11.32 -9.55
C ARG A 174 4.54 -11.69 -8.29
N SER A 175 5.26 -10.74 -7.73
CA SER A 175 5.80 -10.86 -6.37
C SER A 175 5.83 -9.52 -5.65
N HIS A 176 5.89 -9.57 -4.32
CA HIS A 176 6.05 -8.41 -3.46
C HIS A 176 7.51 -8.31 -3.03
N LEU A 177 8.24 -7.37 -3.63
CA LEU A 177 9.61 -7.04 -3.30
C LEU A 177 9.66 -6.25 -1.98
N PRO A 178 10.14 -6.85 -0.88
CA PRO A 178 9.97 -6.32 0.48
C PRO A 178 11.13 -5.39 0.83
N THR A 179 11.21 -4.24 0.16
CA THR A 179 12.37 -3.37 0.32
C THR A 179 12.35 -2.62 1.65
N SER A 180 13.41 -2.80 2.41
CA SER A 180 13.70 -2.15 3.69
C SER A 180 14.48 -0.84 3.52
N THR A 181 14.93 -0.54 2.28
CA THR A 181 15.66 0.67 1.87
C THR A 181 15.11 1.22 0.54
N PRO A 182 15.23 2.55 0.28
CA PRO A 182 14.88 3.14 -1.01
C PRO A 182 15.86 2.76 -2.14
N PHE A 183 17.01 2.20 -1.79
CA PHE A 183 18.03 1.71 -2.71
C PHE A 183 18.01 0.17 -2.71
N ALA A 184 17.32 -0.40 -3.68
CA ALA A 184 17.47 -1.81 -4.00
C ALA A 184 17.56 -1.99 -5.51
N ARG A 185 18.29 -3.03 -5.90
CA ARG A 185 18.43 -3.46 -7.29
C ARG A 185 17.85 -4.85 -7.44
N PHE A 186 17.25 -5.14 -8.59
CA PHE A 186 16.69 -6.47 -8.85
C PHE A 186 16.82 -6.89 -10.31
N ARG A 187 16.71 -8.20 -10.53
CA ARG A 187 16.72 -8.86 -11.83
C ARG A 187 15.87 -10.12 -11.76
N PHE A 188 15.45 -10.63 -12.92
CA PHE A 188 14.68 -11.86 -13.01
C PHE A 188 15.60 -13.06 -13.20
N LEU A 189 15.16 -14.23 -12.75
CA LEU A 189 15.85 -15.50 -12.91
C LEU A 189 14.88 -16.54 -13.50
N LEU A 190 15.24 -17.05 -14.68
CA LEU A 190 14.48 -18.06 -15.42
C LEU A 190 14.74 -19.49 -14.89
N ASP A 191 13.94 -20.45 -15.38
CA ASP A 191 14.06 -21.88 -15.04
C ASP A 191 15.40 -22.49 -15.48
N ASP A 192 15.96 -22.00 -16.59
CA ASP A 192 17.25 -22.45 -17.13
C ASP A 192 18.47 -21.85 -16.41
N GLY A 193 18.25 -21.01 -15.39
CA GLY A 193 19.29 -20.33 -14.63
C GLY A 193 19.74 -18.98 -15.22
N THR A 194 19.13 -18.52 -16.32
CA THR A 194 19.47 -17.24 -16.95
C THR A 194 18.97 -16.06 -16.12
N PHE A 195 19.85 -15.11 -15.82
CA PHE A 195 19.48 -13.82 -15.25
C PHE A 195 19.08 -12.83 -16.34
N VAL A 196 17.94 -12.15 -16.15
CA VAL A 196 17.41 -11.16 -17.09
C VAL A 196 17.24 -9.82 -16.38
N GLY A 197 18.08 -8.85 -16.75
CA GLY A 197 18.00 -7.45 -16.33
C GLY A 197 17.45 -6.56 -17.44
N GLN A 198 17.93 -5.32 -17.49
CA GLN A 198 17.71 -4.38 -18.59
C GLN A 198 18.26 -4.93 -19.92
N GLU A 199 17.86 -4.35 -21.06
CA GLU A 199 18.41 -4.70 -22.39
C GLU A 199 19.95 -4.63 -22.48
N ASN A 200 20.60 -3.81 -21.65
CA ASN A 200 22.07 -3.72 -21.57
C ASN A 200 22.71 -4.73 -20.59
N GLY A 201 21.91 -5.60 -19.97
CA GLY A 201 22.35 -6.60 -19.00
C GLY A 201 22.46 -6.12 -17.55
N HIS A 202 22.23 -4.84 -17.26
CA HIS A 202 22.29 -4.31 -15.90
C HIS A 202 21.02 -4.61 -15.09
N ASP A 203 21.15 -4.62 -13.76
CA ASP A 203 20.01 -4.74 -12.85
C ASP A 203 19.08 -3.53 -12.96
N PHE A 204 17.82 -3.70 -12.57
CA PHE A 204 16.88 -2.60 -12.42
C PHE A 204 17.09 -1.93 -11.07
N ASP A 205 17.27 -0.62 -11.07
CA ASP A 205 17.07 0.19 -9.87
C ASP A 205 15.58 0.30 -9.58
N ILE A 206 15.23 0.26 -8.30
CA ILE A 206 13.86 0.57 -7.90
C ILE A 206 13.53 2.01 -8.28
N PRO A 207 12.43 2.24 -9.03
CA PRO A 207 12.02 3.60 -9.38
C PRO A 207 11.67 4.36 -8.10
N LYS A 208 12.22 5.57 -7.94
CA LYS A 208 11.83 6.45 -6.84
C LYS A 208 10.33 6.74 -6.94
N CYS A 209 9.57 6.32 -5.94
CA CYS A 209 8.16 6.64 -5.83
C CYS A 209 8.00 8.16 -5.63
N ILE A 210 7.52 8.86 -6.68
CA ILE A 210 7.23 10.29 -6.65
C ILE A 210 5.79 10.51 -7.11
N ASP A 211 4.82 10.03 -6.33
CA ASP A 211 3.58 10.77 -6.07
C ASP A 211 2.71 10.06 -5.03
N ARG A 212 2.48 10.70 -3.89
CA ARG A 212 1.53 10.21 -2.87
C ARG A 212 0.15 10.82 -3.15
N LEU A 213 -0.89 10.00 -3.07
CA LEU A 213 -2.26 10.51 -3.06
C LEU A 213 -2.46 11.45 -1.86
N PRO A 214 -3.32 12.48 -1.97
CA PRO A 214 -3.75 13.24 -0.81
C PRO A 214 -4.37 12.33 0.26
N SER A 215 -4.10 12.59 1.53
CA SER A 215 -4.56 11.74 2.64
C SER A 215 -6.09 11.60 2.69
N PHE A 216 -6.85 12.62 2.27
CA PHE A 216 -8.31 12.56 2.23
C PHE A 216 -8.83 11.50 1.24
N TRP A 217 -8.01 11.10 0.25
CA TRP A 217 -8.42 10.18 -0.81
C TRP A 217 -8.41 8.71 -0.37
N GLU A 218 -7.60 8.35 0.62
CA GLU A 218 -7.43 6.95 1.04
C GLU A 218 -8.74 6.27 1.48
N GLN A 219 -9.65 7.06 2.06
CA GLN A 219 -10.98 6.63 2.50
C GLN A 219 -12.09 7.40 1.77
N ALA A 220 -11.82 7.89 0.57
CA ALA A 220 -12.80 8.66 -0.18
C ALA A 220 -14.05 7.82 -0.52
N VAL A 221 -15.20 8.47 -0.45
CA VAL A 221 -16.47 8.03 -1.02
C VAL A 221 -16.95 9.21 -1.84
N VAL A 222 -16.90 9.04 -3.17
CA VAL A 222 -17.25 10.10 -4.12
C VAL A 222 -18.76 10.06 -4.37
N TYR A 223 -19.40 11.22 -4.32
CA TYR A 223 -20.82 11.36 -4.63
C TYR A 223 -20.99 12.38 -5.75
N THR A 224 -21.40 11.89 -6.92
CA THR A 224 -21.60 12.70 -8.13
C THR A 224 -22.99 13.32 -8.12
N ILE A 225 -23.03 14.65 -8.17
CA ILE A 225 -24.24 15.46 -8.16
C ILE A 225 -24.42 16.07 -9.54
N PHE A 226 -25.50 15.67 -10.22
CA PHE A 226 -25.98 16.39 -11.39
C PHE A 226 -26.75 17.61 -10.89
N VAL A 227 -26.11 18.78 -10.92
CA VAL A 227 -26.55 19.98 -10.16
C VAL A 227 -28.00 20.36 -10.47
N ASP A 228 -28.37 20.39 -11.74
CA ASP A 228 -29.74 20.74 -12.18
C ASP A 228 -30.80 19.75 -11.67
N ARG A 229 -30.44 18.48 -11.43
CA ARG A 229 -31.38 17.40 -11.09
C ARG A 229 -31.36 17.00 -9.62
N PHE A 230 -30.51 17.64 -8.81
CA PHE A 230 -30.30 17.24 -7.42
C PHE A 230 -31.28 17.85 -6.43
N ARG A 231 -31.36 19.18 -6.28
CA ARG A 231 -32.30 19.81 -5.32
C ARG A 231 -32.53 21.28 -5.65
N PRO A 232 -33.76 21.80 -5.52
CA PRO A 232 -34.02 23.23 -5.70
C PRO A 232 -33.50 24.05 -4.49
N GLN A 233 -33.44 25.37 -4.64
CA GLN A 233 -32.89 26.27 -3.62
C GLN A 233 -33.63 26.15 -2.27
N THR A 234 -34.96 26.24 -2.32
CA THR A 234 -35.86 26.11 -1.17
C THR A 234 -36.95 25.10 -1.48
N ASP A 235 -37.70 24.64 -0.47
CA ASP A 235 -38.82 23.72 -0.69
C ASP A 235 -40.03 24.40 -1.38
N HIS A 236 -39.97 25.72 -1.58
CA HIS A 236 -40.97 26.51 -2.32
C HIS A 236 -40.48 26.96 -3.70
N SER A 237 -39.24 26.65 -4.07
CA SER A 237 -38.68 26.97 -5.37
C SER A 237 -39.26 26.04 -6.46
N ALA A 238 -39.18 26.46 -7.72
CA ALA A 238 -39.60 25.63 -8.85
C ALA A 238 -38.81 24.30 -8.87
N TRP A 239 -39.50 23.21 -9.17
CA TRP A 239 -38.93 21.87 -9.31
C TRP A 239 -39.74 21.12 -10.35
N ALA A 240 -39.11 20.73 -11.45
CA ALA A 240 -39.79 19.93 -12.47
C ALA A 240 -39.72 18.44 -12.10
N ASP A 241 -40.81 17.70 -12.28
CA ASP A 241 -40.86 16.26 -11.98
C ASP A 241 -40.26 15.41 -13.11
N ASP A 242 -40.55 15.77 -14.37
CA ASP A 242 -40.01 15.12 -15.56
C ASP A 242 -39.78 16.19 -16.63
N PRO A 243 -38.66 16.94 -16.56
CA PRO A 243 -38.36 17.98 -17.53
C PRO A 243 -38.08 17.40 -18.93
N GLY A 244 -37.82 16.10 -19.07
CA GLY A 244 -37.31 15.52 -20.31
C GLY A 244 -35.81 15.82 -20.54
N PRO A 245 -35.30 15.47 -21.74
CA PRO A 245 -33.91 15.70 -22.10
C PRO A 245 -33.68 17.21 -22.30
N ASP A 246 -32.57 17.70 -21.74
CA ASP A 246 -32.05 19.06 -21.99
C ASP A 246 -32.89 20.26 -21.48
N LEU A 247 -34.01 20.01 -20.81
CA LEU A 247 -34.77 21.05 -20.11
C LEU A 247 -34.38 21.11 -18.62
N PRO A 248 -34.40 22.31 -18.00
CA PRO A 248 -33.99 22.48 -16.61
C PRO A 248 -35.01 21.88 -15.64
N ALA A 249 -34.53 21.16 -14.63
CA ALA A 249 -35.33 20.83 -13.44
C ALA A 249 -35.25 21.90 -12.35
N TYR A 250 -34.42 22.95 -12.55
CA TYR A 250 -34.23 24.08 -11.64
C TYR A 250 -33.46 23.74 -10.36
N GLY A 251 -32.53 22.79 -10.45
CA GLY A 251 -31.59 22.50 -9.37
C GLY A 251 -30.64 23.66 -9.09
N HIS A 252 -30.25 23.81 -7.83
CA HIS A 252 -29.55 24.99 -7.35
C HIS A 252 -28.44 24.62 -6.36
N ILE A 253 -27.32 25.35 -6.36
CA ILE A 253 -26.16 25.05 -5.50
C ILE A 253 -26.52 25.11 -4.01
N ASP A 254 -27.31 26.09 -3.56
CA ASP A 254 -27.80 26.14 -2.17
C ASP A 254 -28.63 24.89 -1.77
N GLY A 255 -29.28 24.23 -2.72
CA GLY A 255 -29.97 22.95 -2.48
C GLY A 255 -28.99 21.82 -2.12
N ILE A 256 -27.80 21.84 -2.74
CA ILE A 256 -26.70 20.97 -2.37
C ILE A 256 -26.22 21.30 -0.95
N THR A 257 -26.01 22.59 -0.65
CA THR A 257 -25.59 23.06 0.69
C THR A 257 -26.52 22.57 1.80
N ARG A 258 -27.84 22.60 1.57
CA ARG A 258 -28.86 22.10 2.50
C ARG A 258 -28.85 20.58 2.71
N SER A 259 -28.14 19.84 1.87
CA SER A 259 -28.13 18.37 1.85
C SER A 259 -26.84 17.78 2.43
N LEU A 260 -25.84 18.63 2.76
CA LEU A 260 -24.53 18.20 3.22
C LEU A 260 -24.59 17.33 4.49
N ASP A 261 -25.49 17.63 5.43
CA ASP A 261 -25.63 16.82 6.66
C ASP A 261 -26.10 15.39 6.35
N SER A 262 -27.06 15.26 5.43
CA SER A 262 -27.56 13.96 4.97
C SER A 262 -26.48 13.18 4.21
N LEU A 263 -25.69 13.85 3.37
CA LEU A 263 -24.60 13.21 2.62
C LEU A 263 -23.45 12.78 3.55
N ALA A 264 -23.09 13.61 4.53
CA ALA A 264 -22.10 13.26 5.54
C ALA A 264 -22.56 12.08 6.41
N ASP A 265 -23.83 12.05 6.82
CA ASP A 265 -24.44 10.92 7.53
C ASP A 265 -24.44 9.62 6.72
N LEU A 266 -24.62 9.72 5.40
CA LEU A 266 -24.51 8.57 4.49
C LEU A 266 -23.08 7.99 4.44
N GLY A 267 -22.06 8.82 4.75
CA GLY A 267 -20.64 8.45 4.68
C GLY A 267 -19.90 9.04 3.49
N VAL A 268 -20.49 10.00 2.78
CA VAL A 268 -19.83 10.73 1.68
C VAL A 268 -18.69 11.58 2.24
N THR A 269 -17.56 11.61 1.53
CA THR A 269 -16.39 12.44 1.91
C THR A 269 -15.96 13.37 0.79
N VAL A 270 -16.32 13.07 -0.46
CA VAL A 270 -15.98 13.89 -1.64
C VAL A 270 -17.23 14.13 -2.49
N LEU A 271 -17.54 15.38 -2.76
CA LEU A 271 -18.57 15.78 -3.72
C LEU A 271 -17.92 15.97 -5.08
N HIS A 272 -18.52 15.38 -6.12
CA HIS A 272 -18.18 15.66 -7.51
C HIS A 272 -19.37 16.36 -8.15
N LEU A 273 -19.18 17.62 -8.56
CA LEU A 273 -20.24 18.39 -9.22
C LEU A 273 -20.05 18.29 -10.73
N THR A 274 -21.13 17.95 -11.46
CA THR A 274 -21.21 18.17 -12.91
C THR A 274 -20.94 19.65 -13.23
N PRO A 275 -20.63 20.01 -14.49
CA PRO A 275 -20.21 21.38 -14.82
C PRO A 275 -21.15 22.46 -14.25
N ILE A 276 -20.56 23.47 -13.61
CA ILE A 276 -21.27 24.58 -12.94
C ILE A 276 -21.08 25.93 -13.63
N HIS A 277 -20.26 25.95 -14.67
CA HIS A 277 -19.96 27.17 -15.42
C HIS A 277 -21.13 27.53 -16.35
N VAL A 278 -21.10 28.71 -16.97
CA VAL A 278 -22.16 29.12 -17.91
C VAL A 278 -22.11 28.22 -19.14
N GLY A 279 -23.13 27.40 -19.34
CA GLY A 279 -23.31 26.54 -20.52
C GLY A 279 -24.60 26.88 -21.28
N ALA A 280 -24.73 26.40 -22.51
CA ALA A 280 -25.91 26.65 -23.33
C ALA A 280 -27.14 25.81 -22.91
N SER A 281 -26.90 24.74 -22.15
CA SER A 281 -27.89 23.74 -21.74
C SER A 281 -27.99 23.56 -20.21
N CYS A 282 -28.91 22.71 -19.76
CA CYS A 282 -29.00 22.32 -18.35
C CYS A 282 -27.84 21.41 -17.89
N HIS A 283 -27.15 20.72 -18.81
CA HIS A 283 -26.03 19.83 -18.50
C HIS A 283 -24.68 20.55 -18.44
N ARG A 284 -24.56 21.70 -19.10
CA ARG A 284 -23.42 22.64 -19.05
C ARG A 284 -22.09 22.16 -19.62
N TYR A 285 -21.93 20.91 -20.09
CA TYR A 285 -20.75 20.51 -20.88
C TYR A 285 -20.50 21.35 -22.15
N ASP A 286 -21.53 22.03 -22.65
CA ASP A 286 -21.50 22.98 -23.75
C ASP A 286 -21.08 24.39 -23.29
N VAL A 287 -19.80 24.50 -22.93
CA VAL A 287 -19.20 25.69 -22.29
C VAL A 287 -19.41 26.97 -23.10
N ILE A 288 -19.96 28.01 -22.47
CA ILE A 288 -20.03 29.39 -23.00
C ILE A 288 -19.02 30.30 -22.29
N ASP A 289 -18.93 30.22 -20.97
CA ASP A 289 -17.94 30.95 -20.17
C ASP A 289 -17.36 30.03 -19.09
N PRO A 290 -16.09 29.58 -19.22
CA PRO A 290 -15.46 28.66 -18.28
C PRO A 290 -15.03 29.31 -16.96
N LEU A 291 -15.19 30.63 -16.79
CA LEU A 291 -14.72 31.40 -15.63
C LEU A 291 -15.83 31.97 -14.75
N THR A 292 -17.10 31.75 -15.12
CA THR A 292 -18.26 32.29 -14.40
C THR A 292 -19.15 31.15 -13.97
N VAL A 293 -19.61 31.16 -12.70
CA VAL A 293 -20.61 30.18 -12.24
C VAL A 293 -21.96 30.57 -12.82
N ASP A 294 -22.68 29.63 -13.41
CA ASP A 294 -23.97 29.92 -14.04
C ASP A 294 -24.95 30.59 -13.05
N PRO A 295 -25.42 31.82 -13.34
CA PRO A 295 -26.38 32.52 -12.49
C PRO A 295 -27.67 31.72 -12.26
N ALA A 296 -28.06 30.85 -13.20
CA ALA A 296 -29.25 30.01 -13.09
C ALA A 296 -29.20 29.02 -11.92
N ILE A 297 -28.00 28.66 -11.44
CA ILE A 297 -27.80 27.73 -10.30
C ILE A 297 -27.30 28.45 -9.03
N GLY A 298 -27.26 29.79 -9.03
CA GLY A 298 -26.98 30.62 -7.87
C GLY A 298 -25.67 31.42 -7.91
N GLY A 299 -24.88 31.28 -8.99
CA GLY A 299 -23.63 32.02 -9.18
C GLY A 299 -22.57 31.79 -8.10
N GLU A 300 -21.56 32.65 -8.07
CA GLU A 300 -20.37 32.52 -7.22
C GLU A 300 -20.71 32.54 -5.73
N GLN A 301 -21.74 33.30 -5.33
CA GLN A 301 -22.14 33.42 -3.93
C GLN A 301 -22.66 32.09 -3.38
N ALA A 302 -23.45 31.36 -4.17
CA ALA A 302 -23.92 30.04 -3.77
C ALA A 302 -22.76 29.04 -3.71
N LEU A 303 -21.82 29.08 -4.67
CA LEU A 303 -20.63 28.24 -4.64
C LEU A 303 -19.77 28.49 -3.39
N ARG A 304 -19.54 29.76 -3.00
CA ARG A 304 -18.80 30.11 -1.78
C ARG A 304 -19.45 29.49 -0.53
N ARG A 305 -20.78 29.63 -0.39
CA ARG A 305 -21.54 29.03 0.72
C ARG A 305 -21.42 27.51 0.75
N LEU A 306 -21.50 26.85 -0.41
CA LEU A 306 -21.33 25.41 -0.52
C LEU A 306 -19.93 24.99 -0.04
N LEU A 307 -18.87 25.64 -0.54
CA LEU A 307 -17.50 25.30 -0.18
C LEU A 307 -17.24 25.49 1.31
N ASP A 308 -17.66 26.64 1.88
CA ASP A 308 -17.51 26.89 3.31
C ASP A 308 -18.21 25.83 4.16
N ALA A 309 -19.46 25.51 3.82
CA ALA A 309 -20.25 24.53 4.57
C ALA A 309 -19.72 23.09 4.40
N ALA A 310 -19.21 22.73 3.21
CA ALA A 310 -18.62 21.43 2.92
C ALA A 310 -17.30 21.25 3.70
N HIS A 311 -16.41 22.25 3.63
CA HIS A 311 -15.12 22.21 4.31
C HIS A 311 -15.25 22.17 5.84
N GLN A 312 -16.22 22.88 6.41
CA GLN A 312 -16.53 22.80 7.85
C GLN A 312 -16.92 21.38 8.31
N ARG A 313 -17.43 20.55 7.39
CA ARG A 313 -17.80 19.15 7.65
C ARG A 313 -16.70 18.16 7.26
N GLY A 314 -15.54 18.65 6.81
CA GLY A 314 -14.45 17.82 6.31
C GLY A 314 -14.70 17.21 4.91
N LEU A 315 -15.76 17.64 4.21
CA LEU A 315 -16.02 17.23 2.83
C LEU A 315 -15.03 17.93 1.89
N ARG A 316 -14.78 17.32 0.74
CA ARG A 316 -14.02 17.91 -0.38
C ARG A 316 -14.92 18.11 -1.59
N VAL A 317 -14.64 19.10 -2.42
CA VAL A 317 -15.43 19.40 -3.60
C VAL A 317 -14.54 19.38 -4.84
N LEU A 318 -14.86 18.47 -5.76
CA LEU A 318 -14.28 18.37 -7.09
C LEU A 318 -15.25 18.97 -8.10
N LEU A 319 -14.72 19.76 -9.05
CA LEU A 319 -15.49 20.25 -10.19
C LEU A 319 -15.18 19.41 -11.43
N ASP A 320 -16.20 19.18 -12.26
CA ASP A 320 -16.00 18.69 -13.61
C ASP A 320 -15.33 19.77 -14.48
N PHE A 321 -14.17 19.45 -15.03
CA PHE A 321 -13.36 20.32 -15.86
C PHE A 321 -13.42 19.83 -17.30
N SER A 322 -14.37 20.37 -18.07
CA SER A 322 -14.55 20.09 -19.49
C SER A 322 -14.13 21.29 -20.33
N MET A 323 -13.06 21.12 -21.10
CA MET A 323 -12.51 22.11 -22.04
C MET A 323 -12.19 21.48 -23.40
N LEU A 324 -12.72 20.27 -23.67
CA LEU A 324 -12.50 19.58 -24.95
C LEU A 324 -13.34 20.19 -26.08
N HIS A 325 -14.57 20.59 -25.75
CA HIS A 325 -15.53 21.22 -26.65
C HIS A 325 -16.20 22.40 -25.96
N VAL A 326 -16.86 23.25 -26.75
CA VAL A 326 -17.59 24.44 -26.29
C VAL A 326 -18.99 24.45 -26.89
N GLY A 327 -19.88 25.28 -26.35
CA GLY A 327 -21.26 25.43 -26.80
C GLY A 327 -21.49 26.61 -27.75
N THR A 328 -22.70 26.67 -28.30
CA THR A 328 -23.21 27.87 -28.98
C THR A 328 -23.27 29.04 -27.99
N GLY A 329 -22.75 30.20 -28.38
CA GLY A 329 -22.56 31.36 -27.49
C GLY A 329 -21.12 31.58 -27.04
N PHE A 330 -20.23 30.59 -27.15
CA PHE A 330 -18.80 30.79 -26.90
C PHE A 330 -18.22 31.78 -27.93
N ALA A 331 -17.69 32.92 -27.47
CA ALA A 331 -17.36 34.05 -28.35
C ALA A 331 -16.41 33.69 -29.52
N PRO A 332 -15.33 32.91 -29.33
CA PRO A 332 -14.51 32.43 -30.45
C PRO A 332 -15.27 31.56 -31.46
N TYR A 333 -16.20 30.73 -30.99
CA TYR A 333 -16.97 29.85 -31.86
C TYR A 333 -17.98 30.65 -32.69
N GLU A 334 -18.66 31.63 -32.07
CA GLU A 334 -19.60 32.50 -32.79
C GLU A 334 -18.93 33.27 -33.94
N GLN A 335 -17.65 33.64 -33.78
CA GLN A 335 -16.89 34.24 -34.86
C GLN A 335 -16.56 33.23 -35.97
N VAL A 336 -16.04 32.04 -35.60
CA VAL A 336 -15.70 30.98 -36.55
C VAL A 336 -16.93 30.48 -37.32
N LYS A 337 -18.10 30.41 -36.67
CA LYS A 337 -19.36 30.04 -37.31
C LYS A 337 -19.80 31.03 -38.39
N ARG A 338 -19.47 32.31 -38.24
CA ARG A 338 -19.76 33.37 -39.23
C ARG A 338 -18.73 33.43 -40.36
N GLU A 339 -17.45 33.29 -40.04
CA GLU A 339 -16.32 33.55 -40.95
C GLU A 339 -15.74 32.27 -41.59
N GLY A 340 -16.07 31.10 -41.05
CA GLY A 340 -15.55 29.81 -41.50
C GLY A 340 -14.04 29.64 -41.27
N PRO A 341 -13.36 28.79 -42.06
CA PRO A 341 -11.91 28.53 -41.94
C PRO A 341 -11.02 29.78 -42.10
N GLY A 342 -11.53 30.87 -42.68
CA GLY A 342 -10.80 32.12 -42.85
C GLY A 342 -10.76 33.02 -41.61
N SER A 343 -11.45 32.63 -40.53
CA SER A 343 -11.47 33.41 -39.28
C SER A 343 -10.10 33.48 -38.62
N SER A 344 -9.77 34.61 -37.98
CA SER A 344 -8.57 34.73 -37.14
C SER A 344 -8.60 33.78 -35.94
N LEU A 345 -9.80 33.32 -35.53
CA LEU A 345 -9.99 32.36 -34.44
C LEU A 345 -10.17 30.93 -34.94
N ALA A 346 -10.05 30.65 -36.25
CA ALA A 346 -10.07 29.29 -36.75
C ALA A 346 -9.04 28.36 -36.06
N PRO A 347 -7.81 28.81 -35.71
CA PRO A 347 -6.82 27.97 -35.00
C PRO A 347 -7.25 27.51 -33.60
N TRP A 348 -8.27 28.14 -32.99
CA TRP A 348 -8.80 27.71 -31.70
C TRP A 348 -9.53 26.37 -31.78
N PHE A 349 -9.90 25.92 -32.97
CA PHE A 349 -10.68 24.71 -33.18
C PHE A 349 -9.95 23.69 -34.05
N ARG A 350 -10.36 22.42 -33.94
CA ARG A 350 -9.84 21.34 -34.79
C ARG A 350 -10.56 21.31 -36.14
N TRP A 351 -9.79 21.29 -37.23
CA TRP A 351 -10.29 21.16 -38.59
C TRP A 351 -9.72 19.91 -39.25
N ARG A 352 -10.52 19.24 -40.08
CA ARG A 352 -10.07 18.15 -40.95
C ARG A 352 -10.32 18.51 -42.40
N ASP A 353 -9.34 18.19 -43.25
CA ASP A 353 -9.56 18.20 -44.69
C ASP A 353 -10.36 16.96 -45.10
N ARG A 354 -11.52 17.18 -45.72
CA ARG A 354 -12.30 16.14 -46.39
C ARG A 354 -12.48 16.53 -47.85
N SER A 355 -11.66 15.89 -48.70
CA SER A 355 -11.71 16.04 -50.17
C SER A 355 -11.46 17.46 -50.67
N GLY A 356 -10.51 18.19 -50.06
CA GLY A 356 -10.15 19.56 -50.42
C GLY A 356 -10.98 20.63 -49.71
N HIS A 357 -11.79 20.24 -48.73
CA HIS A 357 -12.64 21.13 -47.94
C HIS A 357 -12.37 20.97 -46.45
N LEU A 358 -11.94 22.05 -45.80
CA LEU A 358 -11.77 22.09 -44.35
C LEU A 358 -13.13 22.08 -43.65
N GLN A 359 -13.37 21.04 -42.86
CA GLN A 359 -14.56 20.89 -42.02
C GLN A 359 -14.16 20.94 -40.55
N LEU A 360 -14.99 21.62 -39.77
CA LEU A 360 -14.83 21.74 -38.32
C LEU A 360 -15.18 20.41 -37.65
N ASP A 361 -14.33 19.95 -36.74
CA ASP A 361 -14.59 18.74 -35.96
C ASP A 361 -15.55 19.01 -34.80
N HIS A 362 -16.37 18.02 -34.50
CA HIS A 362 -17.41 18.10 -33.49
C HIS A 362 -17.42 16.86 -32.60
N TYR A 363 -17.67 17.06 -31.31
CA TYR A 363 -17.78 15.98 -30.34
C TYR A 363 -19.00 15.09 -30.65
N GLY A 364 -18.82 13.77 -30.76
CA GLY A 364 -19.93 12.83 -31.01
C GLY A 364 -20.76 13.11 -32.28
N GLY A 365 -20.25 13.90 -33.23
CA GLY A 365 -21.01 14.35 -34.42
C GLY A 365 -22.03 15.45 -34.16
N ARG A 366 -22.04 16.06 -32.96
CA ARG A 366 -22.93 17.14 -32.55
C ARG A 366 -22.49 18.50 -33.11
N VAL A 367 -23.24 19.05 -34.06
CA VAL A 367 -22.91 20.35 -34.71
C VAL A 367 -22.87 21.55 -33.76
N ASP A 368 -23.42 21.41 -32.56
CA ASP A 368 -23.44 22.40 -31.47
C ASP A 368 -22.26 22.26 -30.49
N ALA A 369 -21.39 21.26 -30.66
CA ALA A 369 -20.25 20.96 -29.80
C ALA A 369 -18.91 20.88 -30.57
N PRO A 370 -18.42 22.00 -31.14
CA PRO A 370 -17.12 22.05 -31.84
C PRO A 370 -15.94 21.71 -30.91
N LEU A 371 -14.97 20.96 -31.42
CA LEU A 371 -13.76 20.58 -30.68
C LEU A 371 -12.73 21.71 -30.67
N LEU A 372 -12.22 22.04 -29.47
CA LEU A 372 -11.09 22.95 -29.31
C LEU A 372 -9.77 22.30 -29.75
N ASN A 373 -8.87 23.12 -30.28
CA ASN A 373 -7.50 22.73 -30.56
C ASN A 373 -6.64 22.88 -29.30
N LEU A 374 -6.50 21.79 -28.55
CA LEU A 374 -5.76 21.77 -27.28
C LEU A 374 -4.24 21.95 -27.43
N ASP A 375 -3.69 21.95 -28.65
CA ASP A 375 -2.29 22.30 -28.92
C ASP A 375 -2.09 23.81 -29.14
N HIS A 376 -3.19 24.55 -29.34
CA HIS A 376 -3.11 26.00 -29.56
C HIS A 376 -2.87 26.74 -28.24
N GLU A 377 -1.80 27.52 -28.18
CA GLU A 377 -1.33 28.18 -26.95
C GLU A 377 -2.41 29.05 -26.26
N PRO A 378 -3.19 29.91 -26.94
CA PRO A 378 -4.29 30.66 -26.30
C PRO A 378 -5.37 29.78 -25.65
N VAL A 379 -5.66 28.60 -26.22
CA VAL A 379 -6.61 27.64 -25.63
C VAL A 379 -6.03 27.01 -24.36
N GLN A 380 -4.74 26.67 -24.39
CA GLN A 380 -4.04 26.16 -23.21
C GLN A 380 -3.98 27.22 -22.10
N GLU A 381 -3.72 28.47 -22.44
CA GLU A 381 -3.72 29.59 -21.48
C GLU A 381 -5.08 29.77 -20.82
N LEU A 382 -6.18 29.70 -21.58
CA LEU A 382 -7.54 29.74 -21.05
C LEU A 382 -7.81 28.59 -20.07
N ALA A 383 -7.40 27.36 -20.41
CA ALA A 383 -7.53 26.22 -19.52
C ALA A 383 -6.77 26.42 -18.20
N LEU A 384 -5.52 26.89 -18.27
CA LEU A 384 -4.70 27.16 -17.07
C LEU A 384 -5.24 28.35 -16.26
N GLN A 385 -5.84 29.35 -16.91
CA GLN A 385 -6.52 30.45 -16.25
C GLN A 385 -7.74 29.95 -15.47
N ALA A 386 -8.54 29.06 -16.07
CA ALA A 386 -9.68 28.44 -15.38
C ALA A 386 -9.22 27.65 -14.15
N VAL A 387 -8.14 26.85 -14.26
CA VAL A 387 -7.54 26.14 -13.12
C VAL A 387 -7.17 27.12 -11.99
N LYS A 388 -6.45 28.21 -12.30
CA LYS A 388 -6.07 29.24 -11.32
C LYS A 388 -7.28 29.95 -10.72
N HIS A 389 -8.33 30.18 -11.51
CA HIS A 389 -9.56 30.80 -11.05
C HIS A 389 -10.25 29.90 -10.02
N TRP A 390 -10.58 28.66 -10.37
CA TRP A 390 -11.31 27.74 -9.51
C TRP A 390 -10.54 27.34 -8.25
N THR A 391 -9.21 27.22 -8.34
CA THR A 391 -8.37 26.98 -7.15
C THR A 391 -8.40 28.15 -6.17
N ARG A 392 -8.39 29.41 -6.66
CA ARG A 392 -8.56 30.60 -5.79
C ARG A 392 -9.94 30.65 -5.13
N PHE A 393 -10.96 30.10 -5.76
CA PHE A 393 -12.29 29.94 -5.15
C PHE A 393 -12.31 28.90 -4.02
N GLY A 394 -11.33 28.00 -3.95
CA GLY A 394 -11.20 26.98 -2.90
C GLY A 394 -11.69 25.60 -3.30
N ILE A 395 -11.66 25.26 -4.59
CA ILE A 395 -11.93 23.91 -5.08
C ILE A 395 -10.79 22.96 -4.69
N ASP A 396 -11.13 21.72 -4.33
CA ASP A 396 -10.17 20.71 -3.84
C ASP A 396 -9.58 19.84 -4.96
N GLY A 397 -10.05 20.00 -6.20
CA GLY A 397 -9.55 19.26 -7.35
C GLY A 397 -10.53 19.22 -8.52
N PHE A 398 -10.21 18.43 -9.53
CA PHE A 398 -11.01 18.31 -10.74
C PHE A 398 -11.31 16.87 -11.11
N ARG A 399 -12.49 16.63 -11.68
CA ARG A 399 -12.71 15.52 -12.61
C ARG A 399 -12.39 16.04 -14.01
N LEU A 400 -11.39 15.48 -14.67
CA LEU A 400 -10.99 15.87 -16.02
C LEU A 400 -11.84 15.10 -17.04
N ASP A 401 -12.73 15.82 -17.71
CA ASP A 401 -13.61 15.29 -18.76
C ASP A 401 -12.80 14.85 -19.97
N ALA A 402 -13.18 13.70 -20.55
CA ALA A 402 -12.52 13.11 -21.71
C ALA A 402 -10.99 13.15 -21.61
N ALA A 403 -10.44 12.86 -20.42
CA ALA A 403 -9.01 12.97 -20.13
C ALA A 403 -8.12 12.20 -21.10
N ALA A 404 -8.64 11.12 -21.70
CA ALA A 404 -7.98 10.34 -22.76
C ALA A 404 -7.68 11.14 -24.06
N GLN A 405 -8.38 12.25 -24.28
CA GLN A 405 -8.24 13.13 -25.45
C GLN A 405 -7.42 14.40 -25.14
N VAL A 406 -7.10 14.66 -23.87
CA VAL A 406 -6.29 15.81 -23.46
C VAL A 406 -4.80 15.48 -23.70
N PRO A 407 -4.03 16.35 -24.39
CA PRO A 407 -2.59 16.18 -24.54
C PRO A 407 -1.90 16.00 -23.19
N LEU A 408 -0.99 15.01 -23.07
CA LEU A 408 -0.29 14.77 -21.81
C LEU A 408 0.42 16.01 -21.28
N SER A 409 1.07 16.78 -22.16
CA SER A 409 1.76 18.02 -21.79
C SER A 409 0.83 19.07 -21.17
N LEU A 410 -0.37 19.25 -21.73
CA LEU A 410 -1.39 20.13 -21.17
C LEU A 410 -1.94 19.58 -19.86
N GLY A 411 -2.23 18.29 -19.80
CA GLY A 411 -2.70 17.60 -18.60
C GLY A 411 -1.74 17.73 -17.42
N THR A 412 -0.43 17.56 -17.65
CA THR A 412 0.61 17.76 -16.64
C THR A 412 0.63 19.21 -16.17
N ARG A 413 0.57 20.18 -17.09
CA ARG A 413 0.51 21.61 -16.73
C ARG A 413 -0.73 21.98 -15.94
N ILE A 414 -1.90 21.41 -16.27
CA ILE A 414 -3.15 21.57 -15.52
C ILE A 414 -2.94 21.11 -14.08
N ARG A 415 -2.41 19.90 -13.91
CA ARG A 415 -2.19 19.30 -12.59
C ARG A 415 -1.11 20.04 -11.77
N ASP A 416 -0.01 20.42 -12.39
CA ASP A 416 1.04 21.20 -11.74
C ASP A 416 0.50 22.55 -11.28
N THR A 417 -0.23 23.26 -12.15
CA THR A 417 -0.87 24.54 -11.81
C THR A 417 -1.86 24.37 -10.66
N LEU A 418 -2.65 23.29 -10.66
CA LEU A 418 -3.56 22.97 -9.57
C LEU A 418 -2.79 22.80 -8.25
N ARG A 419 -1.73 21.98 -8.23
CA ARG A 419 -0.94 21.69 -7.02
C ARG A 419 -0.12 22.86 -6.50
N GLU A 420 0.32 23.76 -7.38
CA GLU A 420 0.97 25.01 -6.99
C GLU A 420 0.04 25.91 -6.16
N ASN A 421 -1.26 25.88 -6.45
CA ASN A 421 -2.27 26.72 -5.78
C ASN A 421 -3.02 25.97 -4.67
N ALA A 422 -3.12 24.64 -4.74
CA ALA A 422 -3.78 23.77 -3.78
C ALA A 422 -2.95 22.48 -3.57
N PRO A 423 -1.95 22.47 -2.68
CA PRO A 423 -0.99 21.35 -2.54
C PRO A 423 -1.60 20.00 -2.18
N HIS A 424 -2.79 19.99 -1.60
CA HIS A 424 -3.52 18.79 -1.22
C HIS A 424 -4.59 18.37 -2.21
N SER A 425 -4.63 18.95 -3.41
CA SER A 425 -5.67 18.68 -4.41
C SER A 425 -5.52 17.36 -5.16
N LEU A 426 -6.56 16.95 -5.89
CA LEU A 426 -6.57 15.74 -6.71
C LEU A 426 -7.12 15.98 -8.13
N VAL A 427 -6.57 15.27 -9.12
CA VAL A 427 -7.17 15.12 -10.46
C VAL A 427 -7.70 13.70 -10.66
N LEU A 428 -9.02 13.57 -10.84
CA LEU A 428 -9.70 12.34 -11.24
C LEU A 428 -9.87 12.36 -12.77
N GLY A 429 -9.23 11.46 -13.50
CA GLY A 429 -9.36 11.39 -14.96
C GLY A 429 -10.43 10.44 -15.44
N GLU A 430 -11.20 10.85 -16.46
CA GLU A 430 -11.94 9.94 -17.32
C GLU A 430 -11.00 9.21 -18.28
N VAL A 431 -10.33 8.19 -17.76
CA VAL A 431 -9.47 7.27 -18.51
C VAL A 431 -9.70 5.86 -17.99
N VAL A 432 -9.53 4.85 -18.85
CA VAL A 432 -9.66 3.45 -18.45
C VAL A 432 -8.44 3.04 -17.59
N PRO A 433 -8.59 2.43 -16.41
CA PRO A 433 -7.48 2.16 -15.49
C PRO A 433 -6.37 1.30 -16.10
N ALA A 434 -6.73 0.38 -16.99
CA ALA A 434 -5.77 -0.46 -17.74
C ALA A 434 -4.76 0.37 -18.56
N HIS A 435 -5.12 1.58 -18.97
CA HIS A 435 -4.25 2.52 -19.71
C HIS A 435 -3.92 3.78 -18.91
N ALA A 436 -4.59 4.01 -17.78
CA ALA A 436 -4.41 5.19 -16.93
C ALA A 436 -3.00 5.30 -16.33
N TRP A 437 -2.25 4.19 -16.29
CA TRP A 437 -0.87 4.18 -15.83
C TRP A 437 0.00 5.20 -16.57
N ARG A 438 -0.28 5.41 -17.86
CA ARG A 438 0.43 6.40 -18.68
C ARG A 438 0.13 7.83 -18.24
N TRP A 439 -1.14 8.17 -18.06
CA TRP A 439 -1.54 9.50 -17.57
C TRP A 439 -1.00 9.75 -16.16
N GLN A 440 -0.93 8.73 -15.31
CA GLN A 440 -0.31 8.84 -13.99
C GLN A 440 1.21 9.02 -14.07
N GLN A 441 1.89 8.25 -14.91
CA GLN A 441 3.34 8.36 -15.11
C GLN A 441 3.74 9.71 -15.71
N ALA A 442 2.91 10.27 -16.60
CA ALA A 442 3.09 11.62 -17.12
C ALA A 442 2.74 12.72 -16.09
N GLY A 443 2.10 12.37 -14.96
CA GLY A 443 1.69 13.32 -13.94
C GLY A 443 0.46 14.14 -14.32
N VAL A 444 -0.47 13.56 -15.10
CA VAL A 444 -1.74 14.19 -15.53
C VAL A 444 -2.87 13.92 -14.54
N VAL A 445 -3.02 12.68 -14.07
CA VAL A 445 -4.12 12.26 -13.20
C VAL A 445 -3.60 11.58 -11.94
N ASP A 446 -4.36 11.66 -10.85
CA ASP A 446 -4.09 10.94 -9.60
C ASP A 446 -4.93 9.67 -9.48
N ALA A 447 -6.17 9.72 -9.95
CA ALA A 447 -7.13 8.62 -9.93
C ALA A 447 -7.84 8.49 -11.30
N ALA A 448 -8.44 7.32 -11.56
CA ALA A 448 -9.07 7.01 -12.84
C ALA A 448 -10.39 6.23 -12.68
N THR A 449 -11.35 6.53 -13.53
CA THR A 449 -12.70 5.93 -13.58
C THR A 449 -12.65 4.48 -14.11
N ASP A 450 -13.06 3.50 -13.30
CA ASP A 450 -12.99 2.07 -13.65
C ASP A 450 -14.21 1.52 -14.40
N PHE A 451 -14.23 1.74 -15.72
CA PHE A 451 -15.24 1.18 -16.62
C PHE A 451 -15.26 -0.35 -16.66
N SER A 452 -14.15 -1.02 -16.34
CA SER A 452 -14.08 -2.49 -16.34
C SER A 452 -14.89 -3.09 -15.19
N PHE A 453 -14.93 -2.40 -14.04
CA PHE A 453 -15.77 -2.77 -12.91
C PHE A 453 -17.25 -2.65 -13.27
N HIS A 454 -17.66 -1.50 -13.83
CA HIS A 454 -19.04 -1.29 -14.30
C HIS A 454 -19.48 -2.40 -15.27
N ALA A 455 -18.68 -2.68 -16.30
CA ALA A 455 -18.99 -3.72 -17.28
C ALA A 455 -19.10 -5.11 -16.63
N THR A 456 -18.21 -5.44 -15.69
CA THR A 456 -18.23 -6.74 -15.00
C THR A 456 -19.47 -6.90 -14.12
N MET A 457 -19.83 -5.87 -13.34
CA MET A 457 -21.03 -5.91 -12.50
C MET A 457 -22.31 -6.00 -13.34
N THR A 458 -22.39 -5.25 -14.43
CA THR A 458 -23.51 -5.31 -15.38
C THR A 458 -23.65 -6.72 -15.97
N SER A 459 -22.58 -7.29 -16.54
CA SER A 459 -22.64 -8.63 -17.14
C SER A 459 -22.94 -9.74 -16.12
N PHE A 460 -22.37 -9.66 -14.90
CA PHE A 460 -22.54 -10.71 -13.89
C PHE A 460 -23.90 -10.66 -13.19
N LEU A 461 -24.29 -9.49 -12.68
CA LEU A 461 -25.45 -9.33 -11.80
C LEU A 461 -26.72 -8.87 -12.54
N ALA A 462 -26.60 -7.89 -13.44
CA ALA A 462 -27.78 -7.34 -14.12
C ALA A 462 -28.20 -8.21 -15.32
N GLU A 463 -27.27 -8.51 -16.23
CA GLU A 463 -27.53 -9.26 -17.47
C GLU A 463 -27.42 -10.78 -17.31
N ARG A 464 -26.62 -11.24 -16.34
CA ARG A 464 -26.24 -12.66 -16.15
C ARG A 464 -25.61 -13.31 -17.39
N SER A 465 -24.97 -12.50 -18.23
CA SER A 465 -24.26 -12.94 -19.44
C SER A 465 -22.93 -13.64 -19.15
N ILE A 466 -22.42 -13.52 -17.93
CA ILE A 466 -21.25 -14.24 -17.41
C ILE A 466 -21.57 -14.91 -16.07
N ASP A 467 -20.81 -15.93 -15.69
CA ASP A 467 -20.88 -16.61 -14.39
C ASP A 467 -19.91 -16.01 -13.35
N ALA A 468 -19.92 -16.55 -12.14
CA ALA A 468 -19.07 -16.08 -11.04
C ALA A 468 -17.58 -16.32 -11.32
N ALA A 469 -17.21 -17.43 -11.97
CA ALA A 469 -15.83 -17.73 -12.33
C ALA A 469 -15.27 -16.69 -13.30
N THR A 470 -15.98 -16.42 -14.39
CA THR A 470 -15.59 -15.39 -15.37
C THR A 470 -15.57 -13.99 -14.73
N ALA A 471 -16.50 -13.69 -13.84
CA ALA A 471 -16.51 -12.41 -13.11
C ALA A 471 -15.29 -12.29 -12.18
N ALA A 472 -14.93 -13.36 -11.47
CA ALA A 472 -13.76 -13.42 -10.61
C ALA A 472 -12.47 -13.20 -11.42
N GLU A 473 -12.32 -13.85 -12.57
CA GLU A 473 -11.17 -13.64 -13.46
C GLU A 473 -11.05 -12.18 -13.89
N ARG A 474 -12.16 -11.54 -14.31
CA ARG A 474 -12.17 -10.11 -14.68
C ARG A 474 -11.82 -9.21 -13.50
N ILE A 475 -12.32 -9.52 -12.31
CA ILE A 475 -12.04 -8.79 -11.07
C ILE A 475 -10.57 -8.90 -10.70
N GLU A 476 -10.02 -10.12 -10.65
CA GLU A 476 -8.61 -10.36 -10.36
C GLU A 476 -7.72 -9.66 -11.36
N TYR A 477 -8.07 -9.73 -12.65
CA TYR A 477 -7.38 -9.03 -13.72
C TYR A 477 -7.41 -7.52 -13.55
N ALA A 478 -8.58 -6.94 -13.27
CA ALA A 478 -8.73 -5.50 -13.05
C ALA A 478 -7.93 -5.03 -11.84
N VAL A 479 -7.96 -5.77 -10.71
CA VAL A 479 -7.16 -5.43 -9.50
C VAL A 479 -5.66 -5.64 -9.73
N SER A 480 -5.33 -6.61 -10.58
CA SER A 480 -3.99 -6.93 -11.03
C SER A 480 -3.35 -5.81 -11.84
N GLU A 481 -4.07 -5.31 -12.85
CA GLU A 481 -3.62 -4.27 -13.79
C GLU A 481 -3.84 -2.87 -13.22
N ALA A 482 -4.83 -2.69 -12.35
CA ALA A 482 -5.07 -1.42 -11.69
C ALA A 482 -3.85 -1.04 -10.84
N LEU A 483 -3.33 0.13 -11.18
CA LEU A 483 -2.57 1.03 -10.34
C LEU A 483 -3.09 0.95 -8.90
N SER A 484 -2.19 0.92 -7.91
CA SER A 484 -2.46 0.78 -6.46
C SER A 484 -3.94 0.98 -6.13
N ALA A 485 -4.66 -0.08 -5.71
CA ALA A 485 -6.12 -0.15 -5.60
C ALA A 485 -6.84 1.20 -5.37
N ASN A 486 -6.37 2.00 -4.41
CA ASN A 486 -6.85 3.34 -4.04
C ASN A 486 -6.91 4.39 -5.18
N ARG A 487 -6.30 4.15 -6.35
CA ARG A 487 -6.33 5.04 -7.52
C ARG A 487 -7.45 4.70 -8.52
N ALA A 488 -8.04 3.51 -8.41
CA ALA A 488 -9.21 3.14 -9.22
C ALA A 488 -10.48 3.68 -8.56
N VAL A 489 -11.28 4.43 -9.30
CA VAL A 489 -12.62 4.87 -8.88
C VAL A 489 -13.65 3.88 -9.41
N ARG A 490 -14.21 3.07 -8.50
CA ARG A 490 -15.21 2.05 -8.78
C ARG A 490 -16.58 2.70 -8.81
N PHE A 491 -17.42 2.37 -9.79
CA PHE A 491 -18.78 2.87 -9.88
C PHE A 491 -19.70 1.81 -10.49
N LEU A 492 -20.96 1.80 -10.08
CA LEU A 492 -22.00 1.01 -10.75
C LEU A 492 -22.59 1.78 -11.94
N SER A 493 -22.62 3.10 -11.88
CA SER A 493 -23.09 3.98 -12.96
C SER A 493 -22.40 5.34 -12.86
N THR A 494 -22.32 6.05 -13.98
CA THR A 494 -22.02 7.51 -14.00
C THR A 494 -23.24 8.25 -14.52
N HIS A 495 -23.14 9.57 -14.69
CA HIS A 495 -24.19 10.34 -15.33
C HIS A 495 -24.34 10.05 -16.85
N ASP A 496 -23.46 9.25 -17.45
CA ASP A 496 -23.45 8.88 -18.88
C ASP A 496 -23.94 7.45 -19.15
N HIS A 497 -24.18 6.68 -18.10
CA HIS A 497 -24.62 5.29 -18.18
C HIS A 497 -26.02 5.15 -17.62
N ASN A 498 -26.73 4.13 -18.09
CA ASN A 498 -27.96 3.71 -17.41
C ASN A 498 -27.64 3.37 -15.95
N ARG A 499 -28.54 3.71 -15.03
CA ARG A 499 -28.40 3.32 -13.63
C ARG A 499 -28.37 1.80 -13.55
N PHE A 500 -27.52 1.27 -12.69
CA PHE A 500 -27.44 -0.17 -12.47
C PHE A 500 -28.77 -0.73 -11.96
N ALA A 501 -29.50 0.05 -11.14
CA ALA A 501 -30.85 -0.28 -10.72
C ALA A 501 -31.84 -0.38 -11.89
N THR A 502 -31.74 0.51 -12.89
CA THR A 502 -32.51 0.44 -14.14
C THR A 502 -32.21 -0.86 -14.88
N LEU A 503 -30.94 -1.19 -15.07
CA LEU A 503 -30.52 -2.42 -15.74
C LEU A 503 -31.05 -3.68 -15.04
N CYS A 504 -31.02 -3.72 -13.70
CA CYS A 504 -31.60 -4.81 -12.91
C CYS A 504 -33.14 -4.86 -13.02
N ALA A 505 -33.82 -3.71 -12.94
CA ALA A 505 -35.28 -3.62 -12.94
C ALA A 505 -35.88 -4.05 -14.29
N VAL A 506 -35.34 -3.58 -15.42
CA VAL A 506 -35.84 -3.94 -16.77
C VAL A 506 -35.62 -5.42 -17.10
N ARG A 507 -34.74 -6.10 -16.35
CA ARG A 507 -34.51 -7.55 -16.42
C ARG A 507 -35.33 -8.36 -15.40
N GLY A 508 -36.19 -7.70 -14.61
CA GLY A 508 -37.07 -8.33 -13.64
C GLY A 508 -36.40 -8.74 -12.32
N ALA A 509 -35.22 -8.19 -11.99
CA ALA A 509 -34.46 -8.55 -10.80
C ALA A 509 -33.97 -7.32 -9.99
N PRO A 510 -34.86 -6.41 -9.56
CA PRO A 510 -34.49 -5.17 -8.86
C PRO A 510 -33.76 -5.40 -7.52
N ASN A 511 -33.96 -6.56 -6.88
CA ASN A 511 -33.25 -6.94 -5.66
C ASN A 511 -31.73 -7.08 -5.85
N ARG A 512 -31.25 -7.34 -7.08
CA ARG A 512 -29.81 -7.44 -7.38
C ARG A 512 -29.06 -6.11 -7.30
N THR A 513 -29.77 -4.97 -7.27
CA THR A 513 -29.16 -3.66 -7.02
C THR A 513 -28.43 -3.63 -5.68
N ALA A 514 -28.96 -4.32 -4.66
CA ALA A 514 -28.30 -4.44 -3.36
C ALA A 514 -26.96 -5.20 -3.46
N LEU A 515 -26.88 -6.26 -4.27
CA LEU A 515 -25.63 -7.00 -4.51
C LEU A 515 -24.58 -6.12 -5.19
N GLY A 516 -24.99 -5.32 -6.18
CA GLY A 516 -24.11 -4.35 -6.83
C GLY A 516 -23.55 -3.34 -5.84
N MET A 517 -24.39 -2.78 -4.95
CA MET A 517 -23.96 -1.84 -3.91
C MET A 517 -22.99 -2.49 -2.92
N LEU A 518 -23.25 -3.72 -2.49
CA LEU A 518 -22.34 -4.47 -1.63
C LEU A 518 -20.98 -4.69 -2.34
N MET A 519 -20.97 -5.09 -3.61
CA MET A 519 -19.74 -5.26 -4.39
C MET A 519 -18.97 -3.94 -4.55
N LEU A 520 -19.65 -2.83 -4.86
CA LEU A 520 -19.03 -1.51 -4.96
C LEU A 520 -18.25 -1.13 -3.69
N VAL A 521 -18.83 -1.42 -2.53
CA VAL A 521 -18.25 -1.15 -1.21
C VAL A 521 -17.16 -2.16 -0.84
N ALA A 522 -17.30 -3.41 -1.26
CA ALA A 522 -16.39 -4.50 -0.94
C ALA A 522 -15.10 -4.52 -1.78
N MET A 523 -15.09 -3.83 -2.92
CA MET A 523 -13.97 -3.87 -3.85
C MET A 523 -12.81 -2.94 -3.46
N PRO A 524 -11.55 -3.30 -3.80
CA PRO A 524 -10.42 -2.37 -3.71
C PRO A 524 -10.61 -1.16 -4.64
N GLY A 525 -10.31 0.04 -4.12
CA GLY A 525 -10.48 1.32 -4.82
C GLY A 525 -11.56 2.22 -4.23
N THR A 526 -11.69 3.43 -4.77
CA THR A 526 -12.58 4.48 -4.25
C THR A 526 -13.99 4.31 -4.80
N PRO A 527 -15.03 4.06 -3.99
CA PRO A 527 -16.39 3.98 -4.49
C PRO A 527 -16.92 5.35 -4.91
N LEU A 528 -17.60 5.38 -6.05
CA LEU A 528 -18.34 6.52 -6.57
C LEU A 528 -19.81 6.14 -6.72
N LEU A 529 -20.67 6.98 -6.16
CA LEU A 529 -22.12 6.92 -6.30
C LEU A 529 -22.61 8.12 -7.11
N VAL A 530 -23.63 7.93 -7.94
CA VAL A 530 -24.40 9.02 -8.54
C VAL A 530 -25.65 9.28 -7.70
N TYR A 531 -26.06 10.54 -7.58
CA TYR A 531 -27.21 10.91 -6.75
C TYR A 531 -28.43 10.01 -6.98
N GLY A 532 -29.05 9.53 -5.91
CA GLY A 532 -30.21 8.64 -5.97
C GLY A 532 -29.89 7.15 -6.06
N GLU A 533 -28.64 6.76 -6.31
CA GLU A 533 -28.23 5.34 -6.22
C GLU A 533 -28.38 4.81 -4.79
N GLU A 534 -28.18 5.66 -3.78
CA GLU A 534 -28.45 5.33 -2.38
C GLU A 534 -29.93 5.09 -2.09
N LEU A 535 -30.83 5.46 -3.01
CA LEU A 535 -32.27 5.19 -2.90
C LEU A 535 -32.72 4.05 -3.81
N GLY A 536 -31.81 3.49 -4.63
CA GLY A 536 -32.17 2.53 -5.67
C GLY A 536 -33.02 3.16 -6.78
N MET A 537 -32.84 4.45 -7.09
CA MET A 537 -33.55 5.10 -8.19
C MET A 537 -33.31 4.38 -9.51
N ALA A 538 -34.38 4.17 -10.28
CA ALA A 538 -34.36 3.48 -11.56
C ALA A 538 -35.36 4.12 -12.53
N ALA A 539 -34.98 4.18 -13.80
CA ALA A 539 -35.86 4.52 -14.91
C ALA A 539 -36.71 3.33 -15.34
N LYS A 540 -37.78 3.61 -16.09
CA LYS A 540 -38.68 2.57 -16.65
C LYS A 540 -38.08 1.86 -17.86
N ILE A 541 -37.19 2.52 -18.58
CA ILE A 541 -36.52 2.02 -19.78
C ILE A 541 -35.03 2.27 -19.65
N ALA A 542 -34.22 1.41 -20.27
CA ALA A 542 -32.78 1.60 -20.40
C ALA A 542 -32.48 2.21 -21.77
N ALA A 543 -31.68 3.28 -21.80
CA ALA A 543 -31.21 3.87 -23.04
C ALA A 543 -30.32 2.87 -23.80
N LEU A 544 -30.48 2.85 -25.13
CA LEU A 544 -29.73 1.94 -26.01
C LEU A 544 -28.39 2.50 -26.48
N ARG A 545 -28.14 3.81 -26.30
CA ARG A 545 -26.91 4.47 -26.75
C ARG A 545 -26.07 4.94 -25.55
N PRO A 546 -24.73 4.74 -25.58
CA PRO A 546 -23.82 5.37 -24.64
C PRO A 546 -23.99 6.90 -24.61
N GLU A 547 -23.78 7.53 -23.45
CA GLU A 547 -23.90 8.99 -23.22
C GLU A 547 -25.32 9.56 -23.43
N GLY A 548 -26.30 8.71 -23.76
CA GLY A 548 -27.69 9.06 -24.04
C GLY A 548 -28.68 8.73 -22.91
N ALA A 549 -28.20 8.38 -21.71
CA ALA A 549 -29.01 7.89 -20.58
C ALA A 549 -29.82 8.99 -19.86
N TRP A 550 -30.53 9.84 -20.62
CA TRP A 550 -31.31 10.96 -20.09
C TRP A 550 -32.47 10.50 -19.21
N GLU A 551 -33.05 9.33 -19.49
CA GLU A 551 -34.11 8.71 -18.71
C GLU A 551 -33.68 8.39 -17.28
N ASP A 552 -32.37 8.26 -17.03
CA ASP A 552 -31.78 8.01 -15.72
C ASP A 552 -31.31 9.29 -15.01
N ARG A 553 -31.35 10.45 -15.68
CA ARG A 553 -31.06 11.79 -15.13
C ARG A 553 -32.31 12.45 -14.55
N VAL A 554 -33.17 11.68 -13.90
CA VAL A 554 -34.43 12.17 -13.33
C VAL A 554 -34.24 12.99 -12.06
N PRO A 555 -35.03 14.05 -11.85
CA PRO A 555 -35.00 14.85 -10.62
C PRO A 555 -35.09 13.99 -9.34
N MET A 556 -34.27 14.30 -8.34
CA MET A 556 -34.33 13.65 -7.02
C MET A 556 -35.70 13.92 -6.38
N PRO A 557 -36.43 12.90 -5.89
CA PRO A 557 -37.83 13.08 -5.47
C PRO A 557 -38.01 13.80 -4.13
N TRP A 558 -36.99 13.83 -3.25
CA TRP A 558 -36.97 14.41 -1.87
C TRP A 558 -38.09 14.01 -0.89
N SER A 559 -39.15 13.35 -1.36
CA SER A 559 -40.11 12.59 -0.60
C SER A 559 -39.88 11.11 -0.90
N TRP A 560 -39.36 10.37 0.07
CA TRP A 560 -38.91 9.00 -0.12
C TRP A 560 -39.94 7.98 0.35
N SER A 561 -40.12 6.90 -0.42
CA SER A 561 -40.91 5.74 0.00
C SER A 561 -40.21 4.96 1.12
N GLU A 562 -40.96 4.11 1.83
CA GLU A 562 -40.38 3.19 2.83
C GLU A 562 -39.28 2.29 2.23
N THR A 563 -39.46 1.84 0.99
CA THR A 563 -38.46 1.04 0.27
C THR A 563 -37.18 1.82 -0.02
N GLN A 564 -37.28 3.10 -0.41
CA GLN A 564 -36.13 3.96 -0.64
C GLN A 564 -35.40 4.29 0.67
N ILE A 565 -36.13 4.51 1.77
CA ILE A 565 -35.56 4.72 3.10
C ILE A 565 -34.80 3.47 3.56
N ALA A 566 -35.40 2.28 3.38
CA ALA A 566 -34.76 1.01 3.72
C ALA A 566 -33.47 0.77 2.90
N PHE A 567 -33.51 1.04 1.59
CA PHE A 567 -32.34 0.91 0.73
C PHE A 567 -31.23 1.91 1.11
N ARG A 568 -31.59 3.16 1.43
CA ARG A 568 -30.63 4.16 1.94
C ARG A 568 -29.98 3.73 3.25
N SER A 569 -30.77 3.14 4.15
CA SER A 569 -30.24 2.60 5.40
C SER A 569 -29.22 1.49 5.13
N LEU A 570 -29.51 0.60 4.17
CA LEU A 570 -28.56 -0.43 3.73
C LEU A 570 -27.28 0.18 3.16
N THR A 571 -27.39 1.14 2.23
CA THR A 571 -26.22 1.83 1.65
C THR A 571 -25.37 2.48 2.74
N ARG A 572 -25.99 3.16 3.69
CA ARG A 572 -25.30 3.75 4.85
C ARG A 572 -24.58 2.69 5.67
N SER A 573 -25.23 1.57 5.99
CA SER A 573 -24.61 0.47 6.75
C SER A 573 -23.39 -0.13 6.03
N LEU A 574 -23.47 -0.29 4.70
CA LEU A 574 -22.35 -0.77 3.89
C LEU A 574 -21.18 0.24 3.89
N LEU A 575 -21.45 1.53 3.68
CA LEU A 575 -20.41 2.56 3.72
C LEU A 575 -19.77 2.69 5.12
N GLN A 576 -20.58 2.54 6.18
CA GLN A 576 -20.08 2.50 7.55
C GLN A 576 -19.20 1.26 7.81
N ALA A 577 -19.58 0.09 7.30
CA ALA A 577 -18.75 -1.11 7.37
C ALA A 577 -17.39 -0.87 6.70
N ARG A 578 -17.37 -0.29 5.49
CA ARG A 578 -16.12 0.05 4.80
C ARG A 578 -15.24 1.03 5.56
N ARG A 579 -15.83 2.00 6.26
CA ARG A 579 -15.09 2.96 7.11
C ARG A 579 -14.48 2.27 8.33
N ASN A 580 -15.18 1.32 8.92
CA ASN A 580 -14.78 0.64 10.16
C ASN A 580 -13.81 -0.53 9.92
N HIS A 581 -13.76 -1.05 8.69
CA HIS A 581 -12.91 -2.17 8.30
C HIS A 581 -11.86 -1.74 7.27
N PRO A 582 -10.65 -1.35 7.70
CA PRO A 582 -9.55 -0.99 6.81
C PRO A 582 -9.24 -2.02 5.71
N ALA A 583 -9.53 -3.29 5.96
CA ALA A 583 -9.43 -4.35 4.96
C ALA A 583 -10.25 -4.06 3.70
N LEU A 584 -11.43 -3.47 3.83
CA LEU A 584 -12.31 -3.18 2.70
C LEU A 584 -11.79 -2.05 1.81
N HIS A 585 -11.03 -1.08 2.33
CA HIS A 585 -10.47 -0.01 1.51
C HIS A 585 -9.04 -0.26 1.05
N SER A 586 -8.16 -0.79 1.91
CA SER A 586 -6.73 -0.95 1.60
C SER A 586 -6.17 -2.35 1.85
N GLY A 587 -7.02 -3.32 2.19
CA GLY A 587 -6.61 -4.72 2.30
C GLY A 587 -6.39 -5.39 0.95
N ASP A 588 -5.59 -6.45 0.97
CA ASP A 588 -5.44 -7.37 -0.16
C ASP A 588 -6.78 -8.03 -0.47
N MET A 589 -6.91 -8.56 -1.67
CA MET A 589 -8.09 -9.27 -2.12
C MET A 589 -7.70 -10.65 -2.63
N GLN A 590 -8.45 -11.66 -2.21
CA GLN A 590 -8.33 -13.03 -2.68
C GLN A 590 -9.71 -13.54 -3.10
N ILE A 591 -9.79 -14.21 -4.24
CA ILE A 591 -10.97 -15.02 -4.59
C ILE A 591 -10.85 -16.35 -3.85
N VAL A 592 -11.80 -16.63 -2.96
CA VAL A 592 -11.84 -17.87 -2.16
C VAL A 592 -12.63 -18.94 -2.89
N TYR A 593 -13.74 -18.56 -3.52
CA TYR A 593 -14.59 -19.46 -4.29
C TYR A 593 -15.35 -18.68 -5.37
N ALA A 594 -15.47 -19.24 -6.56
CA ALA A 594 -16.23 -18.64 -7.66
C ALA A 594 -16.73 -19.75 -8.60
N GLU A 595 -18.03 -20.03 -8.55
CA GLU A 595 -18.67 -21.03 -9.41
C GLU A 595 -20.12 -20.62 -9.66
N ASP A 596 -20.61 -20.80 -10.89
CA ASP A 596 -21.97 -20.46 -11.33
C ASP A 596 -22.42 -19.05 -10.93
N ARG A 597 -23.09 -18.92 -9.79
CA ARG A 597 -23.70 -17.68 -9.28
C ARG A 597 -23.28 -17.37 -7.84
N LEU A 598 -22.36 -18.14 -7.28
CA LEU A 598 -21.81 -17.94 -5.94
C LEU A 598 -20.38 -17.41 -6.07
N LEU A 599 -20.12 -16.27 -5.43
CA LEU A 599 -18.81 -15.65 -5.36
C LEU A 599 -18.46 -15.39 -3.90
N VAL A 600 -17.30 -15.87 -3.47
CA VAL A 600 -16.70 -15.61 -2.15
C VAL A 600 -15.34 -14.96 -2.37
N LEU A 601 -15.17 -13.76 -1.83
CA LEU A 601 -13.92 -13.03 -1.83
C LEU A 601 -13.52 -12.65 -0.41
N ARG A 602 -12.21 -12.62 -0.14
CA ARG A 602 -11.64 -12.26 1.16
C ARG A 602 -10.84 -10.98 1.04
N ARG A 603 -11.08 -10.06 1.95
CA ARG A 603 -10.32 -8.81 2.13
C ARG A 603 -9.52 -8.89 3.42
N ALA A 604 -8.23 -8.57 3.37
CA ALA A 604 -7.36 -8.66 4.55
C ALA A 604 -6.40 -7.46 4.65
N LEU A 605 -6.35 -6.83 5.82
CA LEU A 605 -5.32 -5.87 6.20
C LEU A 605 -4.87 -6.12 7.64
N GLY A 606 -3.69 -6.72 7.79
CA GLY A 606 -3.19 -7.12 9.10
C GLY A 606 -4.14 -8.10 9.78
N ASN A 607 -4.78 -7.66 10.87
CA ASN A 607 -5.71 -8.47 11.64
C ASN A 607 -7.20 -8.21 11.29
N ASP A 608 -7.48 -7.22 10.46
CA ASP A 608 -8.82 -6.99 9.94
C ASP A 608 -9.02 -7.87 8.70
N ILE A 609 -9.85 -8.90 8.82
CA ILE A 609 -10.10 -9.87 7.77
C ILE A 609 -11.61 -9.97 7.58
N VAL A 610 -12.09 -9.69 6.37
CA VAL A 610 -13.51 -9.62 6.03
C VAL A 610 -13.77 -10.49 4.82
N ASP A 611 -14.65 -11.48 4.97
CA ASP A 611 -15.18 -12.26 3.87
C ASP A 611 -16.42 -11.58 3.30
N VAL A 612 -16.56 -11.66 1.98
CA VAL A 612 -17.65 -11.10 1.21
C VAL A 612 -18.24 -12.22 0.37
N VAL A 613 -19.51 -12.51 0.61
CA VAL A 613 -20.24 -13.62 -0.02
C VAL A 613 -21.38 -13.06 -0.85
N ILE A 614 -21.48 -13.46 -2.10
CA ILE A 614 -22.53 -13.07 -3.04
C ILE A 614 -23.22 -14.32 -3.56
N ASN A 615 -24.50 -14.49 -3.23
CA ASN A 615 -25.39 -15.44 -3.89
C ASN A 615 -26.25 -14.70 -4.93
N ALA A 616 -25.86 -14.74 -6.20
CA ALA A 616 -26.62 -14.17 -7.31
C ALA A 616 -27.55 -15.20 -8.00
N SER A 617 -27.85 -16.32 -7.33
CA SER A 617 -28.79 -17.33 -7.82
C SER A 617 -30.24 -17.01 -7.41
N ASP A 618 -31.17 -17.73 -8.01
CA ASP A 618 -32.60 -17.62 -7.71
C ASP A 618 -33.04 -18.59 -6.59
N SER A 619 -32.07 -19.24 -5.92
CA SER A 619 -32.27 -20.21 -4.84
C SER A 619 -31.41 -19.89 -3.61
N SER A 620 -31.75 -20.45 -2.45
CA SER A 620 -30.91 -20.38 -1.27
C SER A 620 -29.67 -21.25 -1.41
N VAL A 621 -28.57 -20.83 -0.79
CA VAL A 621 -27.29 -21.56 -0.74
C VAL A 621 -26.84 -21.66 0.71
N GLU A 622 -26.35 -22.83 1.09
CA GLU A 622 -25.66 -23.08 2.36
C GLU A 622 -24.19 -23.39 2.09
N LEU A 623 -23.29 -22.76 2.85
CA LEU A 623 -21.86 -23.00 2.75
C LEU A 623 -21.16 -22.91 4.11
N SER A 624 -20.07 -23.65 4.24
CA SER A 624 -19.12 -23.57 5.36
C SER A 624 -17.93 -22.71 4.95
N LEU A 625 -17.65 -21.66 5.72
CA LEU A 625 -16.50 -20.78 5.49
C LEU A 625 -15.35 -21.15 6.45
N ASP A 626 -14.83 -22.38 6.32
CA ASP A 626 -13.81 -22.91 7.24
C ASP A 626 -12.43 -22.25 7.07
N ASP A 627 -11.74 -21.97 8.18
CA ASP A 627 -10.35 -21.50 8.20
C ASP A 627 -9.63 -22.02 9.47
N ASP A 628 -8.49 -22.70 9.29
CA ASP A 628 -7.73 -23.36 10.37
C ASP A 628 -7.22 -22.40 11.45
N TRP A 629 -7.19 -21.10 11.17
CA TRP A 629 -6.61 -20.08 12.04
C TRP A 629 -7.66 -19.13 12.63
N LEU A 630 -8.79 -18.93 11.94
CA LEU A 630 -9.84 -17.96 12.30
C LEU A 630 -11.23 -18.62 12.28
N GLU A 631 -11.70 -19.03 13.45
CA GLU A 631 -12.93 -19.84 13.57
C GLU A 631 -14.23 -19.04 13.80
N LEU A 632 -14.16 -17.76 14.18
CA LEU A 632 -15.36 -16.96 14.46
C LEU A 632 -15.67 -16.02 13.30
N LEU A 633 -16.89 -16.13 12.76
CA LEU A 633 -17.45 -15.24 11.75
C LEU A 633 -18.53 -14.35 12.36
N GLU A 634 -18.31 -13.04 12.32
CA GLU A 634 -19.25 -12.03 12.81
C GLU A 634 -19.87 -11.27 11.63
N PRO A 635 -21.20 -11.34 11.43
CA PRO A 635 -21.87 -10.57 10.38
C PRO A 635 -21.71 -9.06 10.62
N VAL A 636 -21.20 -8.35 9.61
CA VAL A 636 -21.02 -6.89 9.63
C VAL A 636 -22.19 -6.19 8.94
N ALA A 637 -22.56 -6.68 7.75
CA ALA A 637 -23.69 -6.19 6.97
C ALA A 637 -24.17 -7.28 5.99
N SER A 638 -25.44 -7.22 5.58
CA SER A 638 -26.00 -8.17 4.61
C SER A 638 -27.01 -7.50 3.69
N THR A 639 -27.26 -8.15 2.55
CA THR A 639 -28.32 -7.80 1.62
C THR A 639 -29.25 -9.00 1.47
N GLY A 640 -30.57 -8.80 1.57
CA GLY A 640 -31.53 -9.91 1.55
C GLY A 640 -31.48 -10.80 2.80
N ASP A 641 -31.96 -12.04 2.66
CA ASP A 641 -32.06 -12.98 3.77
C ASP A 641 -30.73 -13.72 4.01
N VAL A 642 -30.11 -13.48 5.16
CA VAL A 642 -28.85 -14.14 5.55
C VAL A 642 -28.93 -14.65 6.98
N ARG A 643 -28.42 -15.87 7.23
CA ARG A 643 -28.24 -16.45 8.57
C ARG A 643 -26.82 -16.95 8.71
N VAL A 644 -26.18 -16.64 9.84
CA VAL A 644 -24.83 -17.10 10.17
C VAL A 644 -24.89 -17.79 11.52
N GLN A 645 -24.36 -19.01 11.58
CA GLN A 645 -24.20 -19.79 12.80
C GLN A 645 -22.80 -20.40 12.82
N ASP A 646 -21.94 -19.92 13.71
CA ASP A 646 -20.52 -20.28 13.75
C ASP A 646 -19.85 -20.02 12.39
N GLN A 647 -19.47 -21.08 11.66
CA GLN A 647 -18.86 -21.00 10.33
C GLN A 647 -19.83 -21.34 9.18
N GLN A 648 -21.07 -21.70 9.51
CA GLN A 648 -22.12 -21.99 8.55
C GLN A 648 -22.87 -20.72 8.15
N VAL A 649 -22.97 -20.49 6.85
CA VAL A 649 -23.68 -19.36 6.26
C VAL A 649 -24.79 -19.87 5.35
N CYS A 650 -26.00 -19.39 5.58
CA CYS A 650 -27.16 -19.61 4.71
C CYS A 650 -27.56 -18.27 4.08
N LEU A 651 -27.55 -18.22 2.74
CA LEU A 651 -27.90 -17.05 1.93
C LEU A 651 -29.16 -17.37 1.12
N GLY A 652 -30.21 -16.55 1.25
CA GLY A 652 -31.39 -16.62 0.39
C GLY A 652 -31.08 -16.24 -1.07
N ALA A 653 -32.07 -16.33 -1.96
CA ALA A 653 -31.90 -15.94 -3.36
C ALA A 653 -31.51 -14.46 -3.48
N ASN A 654 -30.53 -14.15 -4.35
CA ASN A 654 -30.04 -12.79 -4.59
C ASN A 654 -29.63 -12.02 -3.32
N SER A 655 -28.94 -12.70 -2.40
CA SER A 655 -28.49 -12.15 -1.11
C SER A 655 -26.96 -12.11 -1.00
N GLY A 656 -26.44 -11.31 -0.07
CA GLY A 656 -25.01 -11.16 0.15
C GLY A 656 -24.66 -10.83 1.60
N LEU A 657 -23.41 -11.10 1.97
CA LEU A 657 -22.90 -10.97 3.34
C LEU A 657 -21.50 -10.35 3.35
N LEU A 658 -21.28 -9.41 4.27
CA LEU A 658 -19.96 -9.01 4.76
C LEU A 658 -19.79 -9.60 6.17
N ALA A 659 -18.74 -10.40 6.40
CA ALA A 659 -18.47 -11.02 7.69
C ALA A 659 -17.02 -10.83 8.12
N GLN A 660 -16.78 -10.34 9.33
CA GLN A 660 -15.45 -10.20 9.91
C GLN A 660 -15.01 -11.54 10.53
N ARG A 661 -13.76 -11.92 10.29
CA ARG A 661 -13.11 -13.05 10.95
C ARG A 661 -12.40 -12.62 12.22
N LYS A 662 -12.55 -13.40 13.29
CA LYS A 662 -11.86 -13.20 14.57
C LYS A 662 -11.13 -14.46 15.02
N PRO A 663 -9.97 -14.32 15.71
CA PRO A 663 -9.23 -15.46 16.22
C PRO A 663 -10.00 -16.14 17.35
N ARG A 664 -9.88 -17.47 17.44
CA ARG A 664 -10.46 -18.26 18.52
C ARG A 664 -9.75 -17.92 19.84
N GLN A 665 -10.47 -17.42 20.85
CA GLN A 665 -9.94 -17.38 22.21
C GLN A 665 -9.86 -18.82 22.74
N ARG A 666 -8.63 -19.36 22.86
CA ARG A 666 -8.41 -20.70 23.40
C ARG A 666 -8.48 -20.64 24.94
N PRO A 667 -9.19 -21.56 25.62
CA PRO A 667 -9.19 -21.61 27.07
C PRO A 667 -7.77 -21.71 27.62
N ALA A 668 -7.47 -20.99 28.71
CA ALA A 668 -6.12 -20.91 29.30
C ALA A 668 -5.48 -22.29 29.57
N GLY A 669 -6.28 -23.28 30.01
CA GLY A 669 -5.79 -24.63 30.26
C GLY A 669 -5.30 -25.38 29.02
N VAL A 670 -5.86 -25.10 27.84
CA VAL A 670 -5.41 -25.69 26.56
C VAL A 670 -4.06 -25.08 26.15
N ILE A 671 -3.92 -23.76 26.31
CA ILE A 671 -2.66 -23.04 26.03
C ILE A 671 -1.54 -23.60 26.91
N GLU A 672 -1.79 -23.79 28.21
CA GLU A 672 -0.80 -24.32 29.14
C GLU A 672 -0.35 -25.75 28.77
N LEU A 673 -1.28 -26.62 28.38
CA LEU A 673 -0.97 -27.97 27.93
C LEU A 673 -0.11 -27.97 26.65
N MET A 674 -0.45 -27.12 25.68
CA MET A 674 0.31 -26.99 24.43
C MET A 674 1.74 -26.49 24.67
N GLU A 675 1.93 -25.50 25.55
CA GLU A 675 3.25 -24.98 25.91
C GLU A 675 4.09 -26.05 26.64
N LYS A 676 3.48 -26.82 27.55
CA LYS A 676 4.15 -27.97 28.22
C LYS A 676 4.60 -29.03 27.22
N GLU A 677 3.73 -29.43 26.30
CA GLU A 677 4.04 -30.42 25.28
C GLU A 677 5.11 -29.92 24.31
N ARG A 678 5.06 -28.65 23.90
CA ARG A 678 6.10 -28.03 23.06
C ARG A 678 7.46 -28.05 23.76
N LYS A 679 7.51 -27.66 25.03
CA LYS A 679 8.73 -27.69 25.84
C LYS A 679 9.30 -29.12 25.93
N ARG A 680 8.44 -30.11 26.17
CA ARG A 680 8.83 -31.53 26.19
C ARG A 680 9.48 -31.95 24.86
N ARG A 681 8.88 -31.60 23.72
CA ARG A 681 9.42 -31.92 22.39
C ARG A 681 10.75 -31.22 22.08
N HIS A 682 10.92 -29.96 22.46
CA HIS A 682 12.22 -29.25 22.36
C HIS A 682 13.30 -29.99 23.15
N ASN A 683 12.99 -30.35 24.41
CA ASN A 683 13.91 -31.10 25.28
C ASN A 683 14.34 -32.43 24.66
N GLU A 684 13.38 -33.20 24.15
CA GLU A 684 13.65 -34.50 23.52
C GLU A 684 14.47 -34.36 22.24
N ALA A 685 14.20 -33.36 21.41
CA ALA A 685 14.96 -33.10 20.19
C ALA A 685 16.43 -32.79 20.49
N PHE A 686 16.67 -31.90 21.46
CA PHE A 686 18.02 -31.57 21.90
C PHE A 686 18.74 -32.76 22.55
N ALA A 687 18.09 -33.46 23.50
CA ALA A 687 18.70 -34.60 24.21
C ALA A 687 19.06 -35.76 23.27
N SER A 688 18.20 -36.04 22.29
CA SER A 688 18.45 -37.05 21.25
C SER A 688 19.49 -36.62 20.20
N GLY A 689 19.95 -35.36 20.23
CA GLY A 689 20.91 -34.84 19.27
C GLY A 689 20.36 -34.73 17.84
N ARG A 690 19.03 -34.68 17.67
CA ARG A 690 18.38 -34.49 16.37
C ARG A 690 18.76 -33.13 15.79
N SER A 691 19.29 -33.13 14.55
CA SER A 691 19.55 -31.91 13.79
C SER A 691 18.25 -31.27 13.30
N GLU A 692 17.21 -32.06 13.06
CA GLU A 692 15.87 -31.57 12.73
C GLU A 692 15.06 -31.31 14.01
N ALA A 693 14.53 -30.10 14.15
CA ALA A 693 13.72 -29.68 15.28
C ALA A 693 12.22 -29.96 14.99
N PRO A 694 11.53 -30.77 15.82
CA PRO A 694 10.13 -31.16 15.61
C PRO A 694 9.12 -30.06 15.97
N VAL A 695 9.60 -28.89 16.40
CA VAL A 695 8.81 -27.75 16.87
C VAL A 695 9.46 -26.44 16.39
N ARG A 696 8.63 -25.41 16.17
CA ARG A 696 9.07 -24.06 15.78
C ARG A 696 9.86 -23.37 16.91
N PRO A 697 10.67 -22.34 16.60
CA PRO A 697 11.40 -21.58 17.61
C PRO A 697 10.48 -21.05 18.71
N SER A 698 10.88 -21.22 19.97
CA SER A 698 10.17 -20.66 21.12
C SER A 698 10.58 -19.21 21.41
N ARG A 699 11.69 -18.75 20.84
CA ARG A 699 12.27 -17.42 21.03
C ARG A 699 12.53 -16.76 19.69
N ILE A 700 12.05 -15.53 19.53
CA ILE A 700 12.31 -14.70 18.35
C ILE A 700 12.87 -13.36 18.81
N ASP A 701 14.11 -13.07 18.43
CA ASP A 701 14.67 -11.72 18.56
C ASP A 701 14.47 -10.96 17.23
N PHE A 702 14.24 -9.66 17.31
CA PHE A 702 14.05 -8.78 16.16
C PHE A 702 15.14 -7.72 16.11
N SER A 703 15.64 -7.47 14.90
CA SER A 703 16.25 -6.20 14.51
C SER A 703 15.23 -5.44 13.66
N ILE A 704 14.41 -4.59 14.30
CA ILE A 704 13.28 -3.91 13.63
C ILE A 704 13.75 -2.80 12.69
N THR A 705 14.82 -2.12 13.06
CA THR A 705 15.39 -1.05 12.25
C THR A 705 16.87 -0.95 12.52
N GLU A 706 17.62 -0.45 11.55
CA GLU A 706 19.02 -0.08 11.71
C GLU A 706 19.18 1.42 11.97
N ARG A 707 18.06 2.17 11.97
CA ARG A 707 18.03 3.61 12.25
C ARG A 707 18.12 3.85 13.75
N CYS A 708 18.87 4.86 14.14
CA CYS A 708 18.97 5.28 15.53
C CYS A 708 18.98 6.81 15.60
N ASN A 709 18.35 7.36 16.65
CA ASN A 709 18.37 8.79 16.97
C ASN A 709 19.63 9.22 17.72
N VAL A 710 20.48 8.27 18.14
CA VAL A 710 21.72 8.49 18.90
C VAL A 710 22.91 7.92 18.12
N ARG A 711 24.08 8.56 18.25
CA ARG A 711 25.33 8.16 17.60
C ARG A 711 26.35 7.65 18.62
N CYS A 712 26.14 6.44 19.12
CA CYS A 712 27.04 5.84 20.11
C CYS A 712 28.43 5.59 19.54
N ARG A 713 29.47 5.98 20.28
CA ARG A 713 30.89 5.73 19.97
C ARG A 713 31.35 4.28 20.21
N HIS A 714 30.41 3.35 20.29
CA HIS A 714 30.65 1.91 20.39
C HIS A 714 29.61 1.08 19.62
N CYS A 715 28.80 1.74 18.78
CA CYS A 715 27.64 1.11 18.13
C CYS A 715 28.04 -0.12 17.32
N ILE A 716 27.61 -1.31 17.78
CA ILE A 716 27.91 -2.59 17.13
C ILE A 716 27.25 -2.75 15.76
N ASN A 717 26.15 -2.03 15.52
CA ASN A 717 25.33 -2.15 14.29
C ASN A 717 25.68 -1.13 13.21
N HIS A 718 26.69 -0.28 13.42
CA HIS A 718 27.04 0.81 12.48
C HIS A 718 25.85 1.72 12.14
N SER A 719 24.85 1.83 13.01
CA SER A 719 23.66 2.67 12.80
C SER A 719 23.99 4.12 12.43
N PRO A 720 24.99 4.79 13.06
CA PRO A 720 25.35 6.16 12.69
C PRO A 720 25.77 6.30 11.22
N ASP A 721 26.65 5.40 10.76
CA ASP A 721 27.16 5.39 9.39
C ASP A 721 26.02 5.11 8.40
N ARG A 722 25.17 4.12 8.72
CA ARG A 722 24.03 3.74 7.87
C ARG A 722 22.98 4.85 7.77
N VAL A 723 22.72 5.59 8.85
CA VAL A 723 21.81 6.75 8.82
C VAL A 723 22.42 7.87 7.96
N GLN A 724 23.71 8.15 8.13
CA GLN A 724 24.40 9.19 7.35
C GLN A 724 24.44 8.87 5.85
N GLN A 725 24.67 7.61 5.49
CA GLN A 725 24.71 7.13 4.12
C GLN A 725 23.32 6.85 3.52
N GLN A 726 22.25 7.00 4.32
CA GLN A 726 20.87 6.67 3.93
C GLN A 726 20.67 5.19 3.53
N THR A 727 21.47 4.29 4.10
CA THR A 727 21.44 2.84 3.87
C THR A 727 20.78 2.06 5.02
N ALA A 728 20.37 2.75 6.09
CA ALA A 728 19.72 2.11 7.24
C ALA A 728 18.36 1.49 6.87
N ARG A 729 18.26 0.18 7.10
CA ARG A 729 17.08 -0.64 6.79
C ARG A 729 16.01 -0.57 7.88
N THR A 730 14.74 -0.78 7.53
CA THR A 730 13.62 -0.92 8.49
C THR A 730 12.68 -2.04 8.05
N LEU A 731 12.21 -2.85 9.00
CA LEU A 731 11.37 -4.01 8.74
C LEU A 731 10.12 -3.61 7.96
N SER A 732 9.84 -4.34 6.87
CA SER A 732 8.65 -4.08 6.06
C SER A 732 7.44 -4.88 6.57
N PRO A 733 6.21 -4.34 6.50
CA PRO A 733 5.03 -5.10 6.89
C PRO A 733 4.86 -6.42 6.14
N ALA A 734 5.40 -6.56 4.93
CA ALA A 734 5.47 -7.82 4.19
C ALA A 734 6.20 -8.94 4.95
N VAL A 735 7.36 -8.61 5.55
CA VAL A 735 8.13 -9.54 6.38
C VAL A 735 7.32 -9.93 7.61
N LEU A 736 6.65 -8.96 8.25
CA LEU A 736 5.77 -9.23 9.39
C LEU A 736 4.64 -10.19 9.03
N ASP A 737 3.98 -9.95 7.88
CA ASP A 737 2.90 -10.82 7.38
C ASP A 737 3.37 -12.25 7.18
N ARG A 738 4.59 -12.42 6.68
CA ARG A 738 5.18 -13.73 6.39
C ARG A 738 5.45 -14.56 7.64
N ILE A 739 5.65 -13.92 8.79
CA ILE A 739 5.98 -14.59 10.06
C ILE A 739 4.83 -14.61 11.06
N ARG A 740 3.63 -14.12 10.71
CA ARG A 740 2.48 -14.01 11.64
C ARG A 740 2.16 -15.33 12.33
N GLU A 741 2.18 -16.42 11.57
CA GLU A 741 1.93 -17.75 12.12
C GLU A 741 3.03 -18.15 13.13
N ASP A 742 4.28 -17.83 12.84
CA ASP A 742 5.42 -18.12 13.73
C ASP A 742 5.32 -17.38 15.06
N LEU A 743 4.75 -16.16 15.07
CA LEU A 743 4.49 -15.40 16.29
C LEU A 743 3.56 -16.17 17.26
N ALA A 744 2.65 -17.00 16.76
CA ALA A 744 1.77 -17.80 17.61
C ALA A 744 2.54 -18.89 18.39
N HIS A 745 3.73 -19.29 17.91
CA HIS A 745 4.53 -20.38 18.47
C HIS A 745 5.66 -19.93 19.41
N ALA A 746 6.04 -18.66 19.37
CA ALA A 746 7.05 -18.12 20.28
C ALA A 746 6.42 -17.64 21.59
N SER A 747 7.12 -17.84 22.71
CA SER A 747 6.71 -17.35 24.03
C SER A 747 7.57 -16.18 24.52
N TYR A 748 8.65 -15.88 23.81
CA TYR A 748 9.54 -14.75 24.06
C TYR A 748 9.83 -13.98 22.78
N PHE A 749 9.76 -12.65 22.89
CA PHE A 749 10.12 -11.70 21.84
C PHE A 749 11.12 -10.66 22.37
N GLY A 750 12.30 -10.59 21.75
CA GLY A 750 13.35 -9.66 22.14
C GLY A 750 13.62 -8.58 21.10
N PHE A 751 13.57 -7.32 21.49
CA PHE A 751 13.98 -6.18 20.65
C PHE A 751 15.32 -5.66 21.16
N VAL A 752 16.36 -6.45 20.91
CA VAL A 752 17.67 -6.34 21.57
C VAL A 752 18.83 -5.96 20.65
N HIS A 753 18.63 -5.97 19.33
CA HIS A 753 19.66 -5.63 18.34
C HIS A 753 19.10 -4.65 17.29
N GLY A 754 19.96 -4.15 16.41
CA GLY A 754 19.65 -3.10 15.43
C GLY A 754 19.94 -1.68 15.96
N GLY A 755 19.14 -0.72 15.51
CA GLY A 755 19.11 0.65 15.97
C GLY A 755 18.11 0.84 17.12
N GLU A 756 17.45 1.99 17.17
CA GLU A 756 16.43 2.28 18.18
C GLU A 756 15.04 1.88 17.65
N SER A 757 14.48 0.80 18.20
CA SER A 757 13.17 0.24 17.81
C SER A 757 12.05 1.30 17.79
N LEU A 758 12.06 2.24 18.74
CA LEU A 758 11.05 3.32 18.82
C LEU A 758 11.14 4.36 17.67
N THR A 759 12.20 4.34 16.86
CA THR A 759 12.28 5.17 15.65
C THR A 759 11.59 4.55 14.45
N ALA A 760 11.22 3.26 14.51
CA ALA A 760 10.58 2.54 13.42
C ALA A 760 9.05 2.69 13.51
N PRO A 761 8.37 3.26 12.50
CA PRO A 761 6.91 3.39 12.50
C PRO A 761 6.17 2.06 12.72
N ILE A 762 6.70 0.96 12.16
CA ILE A 762 6.12 -0.38 12.22
C ILE A 762 6.21 -1.05 13.60
N PHE A 763 7.02 -0.52 14.53
CA PHE A 763 7.30 -1.23 15.78
C PHE A 763 6.03 -1.58 16.57
N PHE A 764 5.06 -0.67 16.65
CA PHE A 764 3.79 -0.94 17.32
C PHE A 764 2.91 -1.94 16.55
N ASP A 765 2.98 -1.97 15.22
CA ASP A 765 2.27 -2.96 14.40
C ASP A 765 2.81 -4.38 14.68
N VAL A 766 4.13 -4.51 14.90
CA VAL A 766 4.75 -5.79 15.30
C VAL A 766 4.26 -6.23 16.68
N LEU A 767 4.21 -5.32 17.66
CA LEU A 767 3.70 -5.64 19.00
C LEU A 767 2.23 -6.07 18.95
N GLU A 768 1.41 -5.39 18.14
CA GLU A 768 0.02 -5.75 17.95
C GLU A 768 -0.14 -7.12 17.25
N ALA A 769 0.67 -7.40 16.24
CA ALA A 769 0.70 -8.70 15.58
C ALA A 769 1.08 -9.84 16.56
N ILE A 770 2.06 -9.61 17.44
CA ILE A 770 2.42 -10.55 18.52
C ILE A 770 1.22 -10.76 19.45
N ARG A 771 0.61 -9.68 19.96
CA ARG A 771 -0.53 -9.75 20.87
C ARG A 771 -1.71 -10.52 20.26
N PHE A 772 -1.99 -10.26 19.00
CA PHE A 772 -3.05 -10.94 18.24
C PHE A 772 -2.75 -12.42 18.05
N ALA A 773 -1.55 -12.76 17.54
CA ALA A 773 -1.14 -14.14 17.28
C ALA A 773 -1.06 -14.98 18.57
N ARG A 774 -0.70 -14.36 19.71
CA ARG A 774 -0.65 -15.03 21.00
C ARG A 774 -2.01 -15.17 21.66
N ALA A 775 -3.02 -14.39 21.27
CA ALA A 775 -4.42 -14.50 21.73
C ALA A 775 -4.57 -14.68 23.26
N GLY A 776 -3.79 -13.92 24.04
CA GLY A 776 -3.79 -13.97 25.52
C GLY A 776 -2.91 -15.05 26.15
N ALA A 777 -2.18 -15.85 25.36
CA ALA A 777 -1.19 -16.79 25.86
C ALA A 777 -0.05 -16.07 26.61
N PRO A 778 0.54 -16.69 27.66
CA PRO A 778 1.69 -16.12 28.36
C PRO A 778 2.80 -15.75 27.38
N THR A 779 3.20 -14.48 27.39
CA THR A 779 4.13 -13.92 26.42
C THR A 779 5.04 -12.94 27.12
N VAL A 780 6.35 -13.07 26.88
CA VAL A 780 7.35 -12.12 27.35
C VAL A 780 7.80 -11.28 26.17
N ILE A 781 7.64 -9.97 26.30
CA ILE A 781 8.22 -8.99 25.38
C ILE A 781 9.26 -8.17 26.14
N HIS A 782 10.51 -8.20 25.64
CA HIS A 782 11.67 -7.49 26.18
C HIS A 782 12.19 -6.46 25.19
N LEU A 783 12.29 -5.20 25.61
CA LEU A 783 12.76 -4.08 24.78
C LEU A 783 14.08 -3.52 25.32
N LEU A 784 15.11 -3.44 24.48
CA LEU A 784 16.30 -2.63 24.72
C LEU A 784 16.11 -1.26 24.05
N SER A 785 16.34 -0.17 24.79
CA SER A 785 16.22 1.19 24.28
C SER A 785 17.33 2.09 24.81
N ASN A 786 17.66 3.14 24.06
CA ASN A 786 18.53 4.22 24.54
C ASN A 786 17.81 5.20 25.49
N GLY A 787 16.49 5.09 25.67
CA GLY A 787 15.72 5.82 26.66
C GLY A 787 15.25 7.22 26.25
N MET A 788 15.73 7.79 25.16
CA MET A 788 15.37 9.14 24.72
C MET A 788 13.93 9.27 24.23
N LEU A 789 13.34 8.19 23.74
CA LEU A 789 11.97 8.17 23.17
C LEU A 789 10.92 7.57 24.11
N LEU A 790 11.30 7.19 25.33
CA LEU A 790 10.42 6.61 26.35
C LEU A 790 9.64 7.68 27.12
N THR A 791 8.95 8.54 26.39
CA THR A 791 8.00 9.50 26.98
C THR A 791 6.87 8.76 27.71
N PRO A 792 6.13 9.42 28.63
CA PRO A 792 5.08 8.75 29.41
C PRO A 792 4.02 8.07 28.53
N ASP A 793 3.56 8.76 27.48
CA ASP A 793 2.57 8.23 26.53
C ASP A 793 3.10 6.99 25.77
N VAL A 794 4.40 6.99 25.44
CA VAL A 794 5.05 5.84 24.79
C VAL A 794 5.12 4.65 25.75
N VAL A 795 5.50 4.87 27.01
CA VAL A 795 5.54 3.81 28.04
C VAL A 795 4.16 3.20 28.23
N GLU A 796 3.10 4.01 28.33
CA GLU A 796 1.72 3.50 28.44
C GLU A 796 1.33 2.66 27.22
N ARG A 797 1.64 3.13 26.01
CA ARG A 797 1.39 2.35 24.78
C ARG A 797 2.16 1.02 24.76
N LEU A 798 3.42 1.00 25.20
CA LEU A 798 4.23 -0.23 25.28
C LEU A 798 3.61 -1.24 26.24
N VAL A 799 3.17 -0.79 27.41
CA VAL A 799 2.52 -1.64 28.43
C VAL A 799 1.19 -2.19 27.89
N GLN A 800 0.35 -1.36 27.27
CA GLN A 800 -0.91 -1.78 26.64
C GLN A 800 -0.69 -2.78 25.48
N ALA A 801 0.46 -2.69 24.82
CA ALA A 801 0.87 -3.62 23.78
C ALA A 801 1.50 -4.92 24.32
N GLY A 802 1.67 -5.05 25.65
CA GLY A 802 2.18 -6.27 26.30
C GLY A 802 3.68 -6.28 26.59
N VAL A 803 4.38 -5.15 26.48
CA VAL A 803 5.79 -5.05 26.88
C VAL A 803 5.94 -5.27 28.39
N SER A 804 6.77 -6.24 28.76
CA SER A 804 6.89 -6.76 30.13
C SER A 804 8.27 -6.55 30.76
N SER A 805 9.24 -6.12 29.95
CA SER A 805 10.61 -5.81 30.39
C SER A 805 11.23 -4.75 29.47
N ILE A 806 11.81 -3.71 30.06
CA ILE A 806 12.54 -2.63 29.37
C ILE A 806 13.95 -2.53 29.96
N SER A 807 14.96 -2.63 29.09
CA SER A 807 16.37 -2.40 29.39
C SER A 807 16.79 -1.05 28.80
N LEU A 808 17.41 -0.21 29.64
CA LEU A 808 17.89 1.11 29.27
C LEU A 808 19.40 1.09 29.13
N SER A 809 19.86 1.55 27.97
CA SER A 809 21.29 1.65 27.70
C SER A 809 21.91 2.91 28.32
N ILE A 810 22.55 2.79 29.49
CA ILE A 810 23.17 3.89 30.22
C ILE A 810 24.63 3.57 30.49
N ASP A 811 25.55 4.24 29.78
CA ASP A 811 27.00 3.98 29.88
C ASP A 811 27.75 4.99 30.77
N GLY A 812 27.07 5.79 31.58
CA GLY A 812 27.69 6.78 32.46
C GLY A 812 26.71 7.27 33.52
N ALA A 813 27.21 7.56 34.72
CA ALA A 813 26.44 8.12 35.83
C ALA A 813 26.33 9.66 35.75
N SER A 814 27.21 10.30 34.98
CA SER A 814 27.20 11.74 34.74
C SER A 814 26.87 12.08 33.28
N PRO A 815 26.20 13.22 33.00
CA PRO A 815 26.01 13.70 31.62
C PRO A 815 27.33 13.88 30.86
N SER A 816 28.41 14.27 31.55
CA SER A 816 29.74 14.45 30.95
C SER A 816 30.35 13.18 30.36
N VAL A 817 29.97 12.02 30.89
CA VAL A 817 30.42 10.69 30.43
C VAL A 817 29.37 10.09 29.50
N HIS A 818 28.12 9.94 29.95
CA HIS A 818 27.06 9.31 29.17
C HIS A 818 26.82 10.00 27.82
N ASP A 819 26.60 11.32 27.80
CA ASP A 819 26.24 12.06 26.58
C ASP A 819 27.42 12.15 25.59
N ARG A 820 28.65 11.99 26.10
CA ARG A 820 29.88 11.93 25.30
C ARG A 820 30.02 10.58 24.60
N ILE A 821 29.75 9.49 25.32
CA ILE A 821 29.73 8.12 24.78
C ILE A 821 28.58 7.99 23.76
N ARG A 822 27.39 8.47 24.14
CA ARG A 822 26.15 8.38 23.36
C ARG A 822 25.77 9.73 22.77
N VAL A 823 26.47 10.14 21.71
CA VAL A 823 26.29 11.47 21.10
C VAL A 823 24.84 11.67 20.62
N GLY A 824 24.17 12.68 21.17
CA GLY A 824 22.76 12.99 20.90
C GLY A 824 21.79 12.47 21.98
N SER A 825 22.27 11.65 22.91
CA SER A 825 21.57 11.32 24.15
C SER A 825 21.66 12.48 25.16
N ARG A 826 20.75 12.49 26.13
CA ARG A 826 20.77 13.37 27.31
C ARG A 826 20.39 12.57 28.54
N LEU A 827 21.35 12.28 29.41
CA LEU A 827 21.11 11.48 30.63
C LEU A 827 19.98 12.07 31.49
N SER A 828 19.92 13.39 31.64
CA SER A 828 18.86 14.09 32.40
C SER A 828 17.44 13.89 31.85
N VAL A 829 17.30 13.60 30.55
CA VAL A 829 16.00 13.26 29.94
C VAL A 829 15.65 11.81 30.24
N ILE A 830 16.63 10.91 30.12
CA ILE A 830 16.47 9.49 30.44
C ILE A 830 16.05 9.33 31.90
N GLU A 831 16.72 10.00 32.85
CA GLU A 831 16.37 9.98 34.28
C GLU A 831 14.88 10.29 34.51
N LYS A 832 14.37 11.38 33.91
CA LYS A 832 12.96 11.76 34.01
C LYS A 832 12.01 10.72 33.43
N HIS A 833 12.38 10.10 32.31
CA HIS A 833 11.59 9.03 31.71
C HIS A 833 11.54 7.80 32.61
N VAL A 834 12.66 7.41 33.23
CA VAL A 834 12.71 6.29 34.17
C VAL A 834 11.90 6.57 35.43
N GLU A 835 12.07 7.75 36.04
CA GLU A 835 11.30 8.16 37.21
C GLU A 835 9.79 8.05 36.95
N LYS A 836 9.34 8.54 35.78
CA LYS A 836 7.93 8.47 35.41
C LYS A 836 7.46 7.04 35.12
N MET A 837 8.31 6.22 34.51
CA MET A 837 8.02 4.81 34.24
C MET A 837 7.86 4.01 35.54
N VAL A 838 8.72 4.25 36.52
CA VAL A 838 8.63 3.63 37.86
C VAL A 838 7.39 4.11 38.61
N GLU A 839 7.07 5.41 38.53
CA GLU A 839 5.83 5.98 39.08
C GLU A 839 4.59 5.29 38.48
N LEU A 840 4.53 5.14 37.15
CA LEU A 840 3.43 4.46 36.44
C LEU A 840 3.33 2.99 36.83
N ARG A 841 4.46 2.28 36.91
CA ARG A 841 4.52 0.88 37.36
C ARG A 841 3.88 0.71 38.74
N HIS A 842 4.21 1.58 39.69
CA HIS A 842 3.65 1.52 41.03
C HIS A 842 2.17 1.94 41.07
N ARG A 843 1.80 3.02 40.40
CA ARG A 843 0.42 3.53 40.37
C ARG A 843 -0.56 2.50 39.80
N HIS A 844 -0.17 1.80 38.74
CA HIS A 844 -1.03 0.87 38.02
C HIS A 844 -0.75 -0.60 38.33
N GLN A 845 0.15 -0.89 39.29
CA GLN A 845 0.59 -2.25 39.66
C GLN A 845 1.01 -3.08 38.44
N LEU A 846 1.76 -2.45 37.54
CA LEU A 846 2.18 -3.08 36.29
C LEU A 846 3.25 -4.14 36.55
N ASP A 847 3.13 -5.29 35.90
CA ASP A 847 4.16 -6.32 35.86
C ASP A 847 5.25 -5.98 34.83
N LEU A 848 5.94 -4.86 35.05
CA LEU A 848 6.98 -4.30 34.17
C LEU A 848 8.35 -4.34 34.87
N ARG A 849 9.32 -5.05 34.28
CA ARG A 849 10.72 -5.00 34.72
C ARG A 849 11.45 -3.85 34.05
N ILE A 850 12.22 -3.10 34.83
CA ILE A 850 12.98 -1.93 34.38
C ILE A 850 14.44 -2.15 34.78
N GLY A 851 15.34 -2.17 33.81
CA GLY A 851 16.75 -2.41 34.07
C GLY A 851 17.68 -1.50 33.30
N LEU A 852 18.95 -1.56 33.68
CA LEU A 852 20.04 -0.79 33.09
C LEU A 852 21.06 -1.75 32.47
N SER A 853 21.43 -1.51 31.21
CA SER A 853 22.54 -2.17 30.53
C SER A 853 23.64 -1.13 30.28
N CYS A 854 24.86 -1.46 30.70
CA CYS A 854 26.04 -0.60 30.59
C CYS A 854 27.17 -1.40 29.95
N VAL A 855 27.69 -0.92 28.82
CA VAL A 855 28.88 -1.49 28.19
C VAL A 855 30.10 -0.95 28.91
N VAL A 856 30.97 -1.82 29.41
CA VAL A 856 32.16 -1.40 30.16
C VAL A 856 33.28 -1.03 29.19
N MET A 857 33.85 0.16 29.38
CA MET A 857 34.86 0.75 28.50
C MET A 857 35.82 1.66 29.29
N THR A 858 36.94 2.03 28.67
CA THR A 858 37.98 2.84 29.32
C THR A 858 37.42 4.16 29.85
N GLU A 859 36.48 4.76 29.11
CA GLU A 859 35.83 6.03 29.43
C GLU A 859 34.88 6.00 30.63
N ASN A 860 34.31 4.84 30.99
CA ASN A 860 33.27 4.76 32.04
C ASN A 860 33.58 3.80 33.20
N GLN A 861 34.64 2.99 33.12
CA GLN A 861 34.97 2.00 34.14
C GLN A 861 35.10 2.60 35.57
N PHE A 862 35.49 3.87 35.68
CA PHE A 862 35.59 4.57 36.97
C PHE A 862 34.25 5.14 37.49
N GLU A 863 33.17 5.07 36.70
CA GLU A 863 31.81 5.47 37.09
C GLU A 863 30.89 4.25 37.40
N LEU A 864 31.35 3.01 37.31
CA LEU A 864 30.49 1.82 37.45
C LEU A 864 29.74 1.77 38.79
N LEU A 865 30.40 2.14 39.89
CA LEU A 865 29.77 2.22 41.21
C LEU A 865 28.68 3.29 41.26
N GLN A 866 28.91 4.43 40.63
CA GLN A 866 27.98 5.55 40.54
C GLN A 866 26.79 5.19 39.64
N ILE A 867 26.98 4.39 38.59
CA ILE A 867 25.90 3.86 37.74
C ILE A 867 24.98 2.96 38.57
N VAL A 868 25.54 2.12 39.43
CA VAL A 868 24.75 1.28 40.36
C VAL A 868 23.94 2.14 41.33
N HIS A 869 24.54 3.19 41.90
CA HIS A 869 23.81 4.14 42.74
C HIS A 869 22.71 4.89 41.97
N LEU A 870 22.96 5.27 40.72
CA LEU A 870 21.99 5.88 39.84
C LEU A 870 20.79 4.95 39.61
N ALA A 871 21.03 3.69 39.27
CA ALA A 871 19.98 2.70 39.04
C ALA A 871 19.11 2.47 40.30
N ALA A 872 19.74 2.34 41.47
CA ALA A 872 19.04 2.19 42.74
C ALA A 872 18.20 3.44 43.07
N ARG A 873 18.75 4.64 42.87
CA ARG A 873 18.04 5.91 43.09
C ARG A 873 16.81 6.04 42.20
N LEU A 874 16.91 5.59 40.95
CA LEU A 874 15.81 5.64 39.98
C LEU A 874 14.77 4.54 40.18
N GLY A 875 14.98 3.58 41.09
CA GLY A 875 14.04 2.49 41.36
C GLY A 875 14.04 1.37 40.31
N MET A 876 15.16 1.16 39.64
CA MET A 876 15.35 0.07 38.68
C MET A 876 15.52 -1.29 39.40
N ASP A 877 15.25 -2.39 38.70
CA ASP A 877 15.25 -3.74 39.29
C ASP A 877 16.61 -4.45 39.14
N TRP A 878 17.37 -4.12 38.10
CA TRP A 878 18.61 -4.80 37.76
C TRP A 878 19.59 -3.93 36.97
N VAL A 879 20.88 -4.27 37.08
CA VAL A 879 21.98 -3.67 36.31
C VAL A 879 22.79 -4.78 35.67
N LYS A 880 23.08 -4.62 34.38
CA LYS A 880 23.89 -5.54 33.58
C LYS A 880 25.13 -4.81 33.07
N PHE A 881 26.30 -5.31 33.40
CA PHE A 881 27.57 -4.90 32.81
C PHE A 881 27.91 -5.80 31.64
N GLU A 882 28.08 -5.22 30.46
CA GLU A 882 28.33 -5.90 29.20
C GLU A 882 29.78 -5.68 28.74
N GLU A 883 30.36 -6.68 28.09
CA GLU A 883 31.66 -6.53 27.41
C GLU A 883 31.52 -5.64 26.16
N LEU A 884 32.54 -4.81 25.88
CA LEU A 884 32.62 -4.03 24.66
C LEU A 884 32.99 -4.90 23.46
N VAL A 885 32.06 -5.06 22.51
CA VAL A 885 32.34 -5.72 21.23
C VAL A 885 33.06 -4.75 20.29
N ALA A 886 34.31 -5.05 19.98
CA ALA A 886 35.20 -4.24 19.14
C ALA A 886 34.94 -4.39 17.61
N SER A 887 33.68 -4.21 17.18
CA SER A 887 33.29 -4.36 15.78
C SER A 887 33.70 -3.18 14.88
N THR A 888 33.99 -2.01 15.45
CA THR A 888 34.42 -0.82 14.70
C THR A 888 35.80 -0.31 15.15
N GLU A 889 36.46 0.49 14.29
CA GLU A 889 37.74 1.12 14.63
C GLU A 889 37.62 2.06 15.84
N PHE A 890 36.52 2.81 15.92
CA PHE A 890 36.28 3.71 17.05
C PHE A 890 35.99 2.94 18.35
N ALA A 891 35.31 1.78 18.30
CA ALA A 891 35.05 0.98 19.50
C ALA A 891 36.34 0.36 20.06
N ARG A 892 37.25 -0.07 19.17
CA ARG A 892 38.56 -0.64 19.56
C ARG A 892 39.40 0.31 20.42
N GLN A 893 39.25 1.62 20.25
CA GLN A 893 40.00 2.61 21.02
C GLN A 893 39.62 2.61 22.50
N TRP A 894 38.42 2.13 22.83
CA TRP A 894 37.82 2.24 24.16
C TRP A 894 37.76 0.87 24.86
N LEU A 895 38.42 -0.14 24.28
CA LEU A 895 38.47 -1.49 24.80
C LEU A 895 39.26 -1.52 26.11
N VAL A 896 38.64 -2.13 27.13
CA VAL A 896 39.30 -2.50 28.38
C VAL A 896 39.62 -3.99 28.33
N ASP A 897 40.68 -4.41 29.02
CA ASP A 897 40.84 -5.82 29.36
C ASP A 897 39.91 -6.12 30.54
N PRO A 898 38.80 -6.87 30.35
CA PRO A 898 37.90 -7.21 31.45
C PRO A 898 38.55 -8.18 32.46
N GLN A 899 39.66 -8.82 32.09
CA GLN A 899 40.47 -9.65 32.98
C GLN A 899 41.64 -8.88 33.60
N GLY A 900 41.82 -7.60 33.24
CA GLY A 900 42.75 -6.71 33.90
C GLY A 900 42.34 -6.52 35.37
N GLU A 901 43.33 -6.53 36.26
CA GLU A 901 43.10 -6.46 37.72
C GLU A 901 42.28 -5.22 38.12
N GLU A 902 42.53 -4.07 37.47
CA GLU A 902 41.80 -2.82 37.72
C GLU A 902 40.31 -2.92 37.36
N THR A 903 39.98 -3.25 36.11
CA THR A 903 38.60 -3.39 35.63
C THR A 903 37.82 -4.41 36.45
N ARG A 904 38.44 -5.58 36.73
CA ARG A 904 37.81 -6.65 37.51
C ARG A 904 37.45 -6.16 38.91
N ASN A 905 38.37 -5.49 39.61
CA ASN A 905 38.12 -4.96 40.94
C ASN A 905 36.98 -3.91 40.94
N LEU A 906 36.93 -3.05 39.92
CA LEU A 906 35.87 -2.04 39.77
C LEU A 906 34.49 -2.68 39.53
N VAL A 907 34.42 -3.68 38.65
CA VAL A 907 33.18 -4.44 38.37
C VAL A 907 32.74 -5.21 39.62
N GLU A 908 33.64 -5.94 40.28
CA GLU A 908 33.33 -6.71 41.49
C GLU A 908 32.79 -5.83 42.62
N GLU A 909 33.40 -4.66 42.86
CA GLU A 909 32.93 -3.72 43.88
C GLU A 909 31.56 -3.14 43.52
N ALA A 910 31.34 -2.75 42.26
CA ALA A 910 30.04 -2.28 41.79
C ALA A 910 28.94 -3.36 41.92
N VAL A 911 29.23 -4.61 41.55
CA VAL A 911 28.32 -5.76 41.70
C VAL A 911 27.98 -6.01 43.17
N LYS A 912 28.98 -6.01 44.05
CA LYS A 912 28.79 -6.21 45.49
C LYS A 912 27.91 -5.11 46.09
N GLN A 913 28.16 -3.86 45.71
CA GLN A 913 27.37 -2.74 46.19
C GLN A 913 25.94 -2.76 45.63
N GLY A 914 25.75 -3.09 44.36
CA GLY A 914 24.41 -3.19 43.76
C GLY A 914 23.53 -4.21 44.45
N ARG A 915 24.09 -5.39 44.77
CA ARG A 915 23.38 -6.41 45.57
C ARG A 915 22.97 -5.90 46.95
N ARG A 916 23.80 -5.09 47.62
CA ARG A 916 23.46 -4.46 48.90
C ARG A 916 22.33 -3.43 48.79
N LEU A 917 22.24 -2.76 47.65
CA LEU A 917 21.16 -1.81 47.34
C LEU A 917 19.87 -2.49 46.83
N GLY A 918 19.84 -3.83 46.79
CA GLY A 918 18.66 -4.60 46.37
C GLY A 918 18.53 -4.78 44.86
N LEU A 919 19.54 -4.40 44.07
CA LEU A 919 19.55 -4.60 42.62
C LEU A 919 19.97 -6.03 42.28
N THR A 920 19.35 -6.61 41.25
CA THR A 920 19.87 -7.83 40.62
C THR A 920 21.04 -7.45 39.70
N MET A 921 22.22 -7.98 39.98
CA MET A 921 23.46 -7.64 39.26
C MET A 921 23.88 -8.76 38.32
N VAL A 922 24.13 -8.42 37.06
CA VAL A 922 24.59 -9.33 36.00
C VAL A 922 25.93 -8.84 35.45
N ASP A 923 26.92 -9.72 35.40
CA ASP A 923 28.27 -9.42 34.93
C ASP A 923 28.62 -10.28 33.71
N HIS A 924 28.53 -9.68 32.52
CA HIS A 924 28.95 -10.26 31.24
C HIS A 924 30.35 -9.80 30.80
N THR A 925 31.13 -9.15 31.67
CA THR A 925 32.54 -8.83 31.36
C THR A 925 33.45 -10.05 31.52
N ALA A 926 33.06 -10.99 32.39
CA ALA A 926 33.75 -12.25 32.63
C ALA A 926 32.77 -13.42 32.84
N PRO A 927 31.84 -13.69 31.91
CA PRO A 927 30.73 -14.59 32.17
C PRO A 927 31.24 -16.03 32.35
N PRO A 928 30.78 -16.75 33.38
CA PRO A 928 31.17 -18.14 33.56
C PRO A 928 30.59 -19.00 32.44
N ARG A 929 31.26 -20.10 32.07
CA ARG A 929 30.71 -21.06 31.09
C ARG A 929 29.48 -21.76 31.65
N VAL A 930 28.29 -21.38 31.19
CA VAL A 930 27.03 -21.90 31.73
C VAL A 930 26.61 -23.23 31.09
N TRP A 931 26.56 -24.28 31.91
CA TRP A 931 26.00 -25.58 31.54
C TRP A 931 24.88 -25.97 32.49
N ARG A 932 23.63 -26.01 31.99
CA ARG A 932 22.45 -26.17 32.83
C ARG A 932 22.44 -27.47 33.65
N CYS A 933 22.95 -28.56 33.08
CA CYS A 933 23.09 -29.86 33.75
C CYS A 933 24.17 -29.89 34.85
N LYS A 934 25.03 -28.86 34.95
CA LYS A 934 26.11 -28.75 35.95
C LYS A 934 25.87 -27.60 36.95
N LEU A 935 24.67 -27.01 36.97
CA LEU A 935 24.35 -25.91 37.90
C LEU A 935 24.43 -26.35 39.38
N LYS A 936 24.17 -27.63 39.67
CA LYS A 936 24.31 -28.20 41.02
C LYS A 936 25.79 -28.18 41.49
N ASP A 937 26.74 -28.23 40.55
CA ASP A 937 28.18 -28.30 40.84
C ASP A 937 28.84 -26.91 40.97
N SER A 938 28.13 -25.82 40.66
CA SER A 938 28.66 -24.46 40.73
C SER A 938 27.61 -23.43 41.17
N PRO A 939 27.56 -23.08 42.48
CA PRO A 939 26.66 -22.06 43.01
C PRO A 939 26.82 -20.68 42.35
N GLN A 940 28.05 -20.34 41.94
CA GLN A 940 28.35 -19.08 41.25
C GLN A 940 27.69 -19.03 39.86
N MET A 941 27.74 -20.13 39.10
CA MET A 941 27.04 -20.25 37.81
C MET A 941 25.52 -20.19 37.97
N ALA A 942 24.99 -20.87 39.00
CA ALA A 942 23.56 -20.83 39.32
C ALA A 942 23.10 -19.40 39.66
N SER A 943 23.89 -18.67 40.45
CA SER A 943 23.61 -17.27 40.78
C SER A 943 23.67 -16.35 39.56
N PHE A 944 24.69 -16.49 38.70
CA PHE A 944 24.82 -15.69 37.48
C PHE A 944 23.62 -15.95 36.53
N LEU A 945 23.32 -17.22 36.26
CA LEU A 945 22.21 -17.58 35.37
C LEU A 945 20.86 -17.11 35.93
N GLY A 946 20.63 -17.23 37.25
CA GLY A 946 19.42 -16.72 37.88
C GLY A 946 19.26 -15.21 37.70
N ALA A 947 20.34 -14.45 37.88
CA ALA A 947 20.34 -13.00 37.67
C ALA A 947 20.11 -12.62 36.19
N ASP A 948 20.76 -13.29 35.25
CA ASP A 948 20.59 -13.01 33.82
C ASP A 948 19.18 -13.42 33.32
N GLN A 949 18.62 -14.52 33.81
CA GLN A 949 17.23 -14.91 33.54
C GLN A 949 16.22 -13.91 34.12
N PHE A 950 16.51 -13.35 35.30
CA PHE A 950 15.70 -12.28 35.88
C PHE A 950 15.75 -11.01 35.01
N ALA A 951 16.94 -10.57 34.62
CA ALA A 951 17.13 -9.36 33.80
C ALA A 951 16.43 -9.47 32.44
N ASN A 952 16.65 -10.58 31.72
CA ASN A 952 16.05 -10.81 30.40
C ASN A 952 14.58 -11.24 30.48
N ARG A 953 14.04 -11.52 31.68
CA ARG A 953 12.70 -12.08 31.87
C ARG A 953 12.47 -13.38 31.08
N SER A 954 13.53 -14.17 30.89
CA SER A 954 13.55 -15.33 30.00
C SER A 954 14.32 -16.46 30.63
N VAL A 955 13.88 -17.70 30.37
CA VAL A 955 14.68 -18.89 30.68
C VAL A 955 15.65 -19.12 29.52
N ILE A 956 16.91 -18.76 29.70
CA ILE A 956 17.93 -18.90 28.66
C ILE A 956 18.58 -20.28 28.77
N HIS A 957 18.67 -20.99 27.65
CA HIS A 957 19.41 -22.23 27.50
C HIS A 957 20.56 -22.00 26.51
N PRO A 958 21.73 -21.49 26.96
CA PRO A 958 22.83 -21.19 26.05
C PRO A 958 23.19 -22.41 25.19
N CYS A 959 23.25 -23.61 25.81
CA CYS A 959 23.52 -24.88 25.14
C CYS A 959 22.48 -25.30 24.08
N ARG A 960 21.25 -24.78 24.13
CA ARG A 960 20.15 -25.13 23.23
C ARG A 960 19.74 -24.00 22.28
N ALA A 961 20.47 -22.88 22.25
CA ALA A 961 20.10 -21.71 21.46
C ALA A 961 19.79 -22.06 19.99
N ALA A 962 20.56 -22.96 19.35
CA ALA A 962 20.32 -23.40 17.97
C ALA A 962 19.03 -24.26 17.78
N TRP A 963 18.41 -24.72 18.86
CA TRP A 963 17.14 -25.47 18.86
C TRP A 963 15.95 -24.65 19.38
N GLU A 964 16.14 -23.43 19.87
CA GLU A 964 15.06 -22.67 20.52
C GLU A 964 14.93 -21.24 19.98
N HIS A 965 15.98 -20.69 19.37
CA HIS A 965 16.12 -19.24 19.13
C HIS A 965 16.47 -18.89 17.69
N VAL A 966 15.77 -17.91 17.13
CA VAL A 966 16.09 -17.23 15.88
C VAL A 966 16.11 -15.71 16.06
N CYS A 967 16.87 -15.01 15.22
CA CYS A 967 16.81 -13.56 15.09
C CYS A 967 16.38 -13.18 13.67
N ILE A 968 15.43 -12.25 13.53
CA ILE A 968 14.91 -11.80 12.24
C ILE A 968 15.37 -10.36 11.95
N GLU A 969 15.97 -10.16 10.79
CA GLU A 969 16.46 -8.87 10.31
C GLU A 969 15.40 -8.06 9.52
N PRO A 970 15.62 -6.74 9.28
CA PRO A 970 14.66 -5.89 8.57
C PRO A 970 14.22 -6.39 7.18
N ASN A 971 15.09 -7.05 6.44
CA ASN A 971 14.82 -7.57 5.10
C ASN A 971 14.22 -9.00 5.11
N GLY A 972 14.02 -9.59 6.29
CA GLY A 972 13.53 -10.96 6.44
C GLY A 972 14.60 -12.04 6.56
N ASP A 973 15.89 -11.68 6.57
CA ASP A 973 16.96 -12.66 6.85
C ASP A 973 16.81 -13.22 8.26
N VAL A 974 17.05 -14.52 8.40
CA VAL A 974 16.90 -15.25 9.65
C VAL A 974 18.25 -15.79 10.09
N HIS A 975 18.67 -15.42 11.29
CA HIS A 975 19.85 -15.97 11.94
C HIS A 975 19.45 -17.03 12.96
N ILE A 976 20.23 -18.11 13.03
CA ILE A 976 20.05 -19.13 14.07
C ILE A 976 20.77 -18.73 15.37
N ALA A 977 20.17 -19.01 16.52
CA ALA A 977 20.69 -18.84 17.87
C ALA A 977 20.97 -17.41 18.38
N SER A 978 21.44 -16.47 17.55
CA SER A 978 21.65 -15.06 17.94
C SER A 978 21.84 -14.16 16.72
N PHE A 979 21.91 -12.84 16.92
CA PHE A 979 22.21 -11.86 15.87
C PHE A 979 23.55 -12.11 15.14
N HIS A 980 24.56 -12.67 15.82
CA HIS A 980 25.85 -13.02 15.21
C HIS A 980 25.88 -14.46 14.65
N GLY A 981 24.74 -15.18 14.69
CA GLY A 981 24.63 -16.52 14.15
C GLY A 981 24.64 -16.54 12.63
N ALA A 982 24.83 -17.72 12.05
CA ALA A 982 24.75 -17.89 10.60
C ALA A 982 23.34 -17.58 10.08
N VAL A 983 23.26 -16.92 8.92
CA VAL A 983 22.02 -16.72 8.19
C VAL A 983 21.57 -18.06 7.63
N ILE A 984 20.40 -18.54 8.06
CA ILE A 984 19.82 -19.82 7.61
C ILE A 984 18.90 -19.66 6.39
N GLY A 985 18.55 -18.41 6.04
CA GLY A 985 17.80 -18.04 4.84
C GLY A 985 16.97 -16.78 5.06
N ASN A 986 16.05 -16.50 4.15
CA ASN A 986 15.17 -15.33 4.20
C ASN A 986 13.69 -15.75 4.16
N VAL A 987 12.87 -15.24 5.08
CA VAL A 987 11.44 -15.65 5.20
C VAL A 987 10.60 -15.34 3.96
N MET A 988 11.04 -14.38 3.16
CA MET A 988 10.38 -13.98 1.91
C MET A 988 10.63 -14.99 0.79
N ALA A 989 11.71 -15.78 0.89
CA ALA A 989 11.98 -16.88 -0.02
C ALA A 989 11.26 -18.17 0.42
N GLU A 990 11.37 -18.52 1.71
CA GLU A 990 10.79 -19.76 2.27
C GLU A 990 10.16 -19.51 3.64
N PRO A 991 9.07 -20.21 4.03
CA PRO A 991 8.51 -20.10 5.37
C PRO A 991 9.56 -20.41 6.45
N LEU A 992 9.46 -19.74 7.60
CA LEU A 992 10.41 -19.93 8.71
C LEU A 992 10.49 -21.41 9.15
N THR A 993 9.39 -22.16 9.05
CA THR A 993 9.37 -23.61 9.35
C THR A 993 10.32 -24.42 8.49
N MET A 994 10.46 -24.08 7.21
CA MET A 994 11.37 -24.76 6.30
C MET A 994 12.81 -24.32 6.57
N LEU A 995 13.05 -23.01 6.69
CA LEU A 995 14.36 -22.46 7.04
C LEU A 995 14.91 -23.05 8.34
N TRP A 996 14.04 -23.16 9.35
CA TRP A 996 14.36 -23.72 10.66
C TRP A 996 14.86 -25.16 10.61
N ASN A 997 14.47 -25.93 9.60
CA ASN A 997 14.94 -27.30 9.37
C ASN A 997 15.76 -27.45 8.09
N GLY A 998 16.19 -26.34 7.50
CA GLY A 998 17.05 -26.33 6.32
C GLY A 998 18.46 -26.84 6.62
N SER A 999 19.22 -27.14 5.57
CA SER A 999 20.56 -27.74 5.66
C SER A 999 21.54 -26.89 6.49
N VAL A 1000 21.49 -25.57 6.38
CA VAL A 1000 22.32 -24.63 7.17
C VAL A 1000 21.97 -24.73 8.65
N ALA A 1001 20.69 -24.63 9.02
CA ALA A 1001 20.23 -24.74 10.41
C ALA A 1001 20.61 -26.08 11.05
N GLN A 1002 20.44 -27.18 10.31
CA GLN A 1002 20.85 -28.51 10.74
C GLN A 1002 22.37 -28.61 10.96
N SER A 1003 23.16 -28.02 10.05
CA SER A 1003 24.62 -27.98 10.15
C SER A 1003 25.09 -27.16 11.35
N GLU A 1004 24.46 -26.03 11.63
CA GLU A 1004 24.76 -25.21 12.80
C GLU A 1004 24.40 -25.92 14.11
N ARG A 1005 23.31 -26.70 14.15
CA ARG A 1005 23.00 -27.56 15.31
C ARG A 1005 24.04 -28.66 15.50
N MET A 1006 24.47 -29.32 14.42
CA MET A 1006 25.54 -30.32 14.47
C MET A 1006 26.86 -29.70 14.94
N ARG A 1007 27.23 -28.52 14.42
CA ARG A 1007 28.42 -27.77 14.84
C ARG A 1007 28.32 -27.37 16.31
N SER A 1008 27.19 -26.80 16.74
CA SER A 1008 26.96 -26.41 18.13
C SER A 1008 27.10 -27.58 19.09
N ARG A 1009 26.73 -28.80 18.66
CA ARG A 1009 26.93 -30.05 19.43
C ARG A 1009 28.40 -30.46 19.53
N LEU A 1010 29.20 -30.25 18.47
CA LEU A 1010 30.61 -30.65 18.40
C LEU A 1010 31.55 -29.64 19.10
N GLU A 1011 31.33 -28.34 18.89
CA GLU A 1011 32.21 -27.28 19.39
C GLU A 1011 31.99 -26.97 20.87
N ARG A 1012 30.78 -27.25 21.38
CA ARG A 1012 30.47 -27.13 22.80
C ARG A 1012 30.92 -28.41 23.51
N ILE A 1013 32.22 -28.51 23.73
CA ILE A 1013 32.84 -29.60 24.48
C ILE A 1013 32.48 -29.42 25.97
N CYS A 1014 31.67 -30.33 26.51
CA CYS A 1014 31.56 -30.53 27.96
C CYS A 1014 32.91 -31.10 28.44
N GLY A 1015 33.31 -30.86 29.69
CA GLY A 1015 34.61 -31.29 30.23
C GLY A 1015 34.96 -32.79 30.05
N ASP A 1016 33.95 -33.63 29.72
CA ASP A 1016 34.05 -35.08 29.53
C ASP A 1016 33.81 -35.56 28.08
N GLY A 1017 33.74 -34.66 27.08
CA GLY A 1017 33.53 -35.01 25.66
C GLY A 1017 32.21 -34.50 25.03
N PRO A 1018 31.82 -34.96 23.82
CA PRO A 1018 30.62 -34.50 23.14
C PRO A 1018 29.35 -34.85 23.93
N VAL A 1019 28.45 -33.87 24.01
CA VAL A 1019 27.30 -33.80 24.93
C VAL A 1019 26.33 -34.99 24.77
N THR A 1020 26.25 -35.85 25.78
CA THR A 1020 25.07 -36.68 26.09
C THR A 1020 24.29 -36.00 27.22
N CYS A 1021 23.35 -35.11 26.88
CA CYS A 1021 22.57 -34.40 27.88
C CYS A 1021 21.50 -35.31 28.51
N LEU A 1022 21.45 -35.31 29.85
CA LEU A 1022 20.39 -35.91 30.65
C LEU A 1022 19.06 -35.16 30.46
N SER A 1023 17.94 -35.87 30.61
CA SER A 1023 16.57 -35.33 30.53
C SER A 1023 16.28 -34.35 31.68
N GLU A 1024 15.33 -33.41 31.54
CA GLU A 1024 14.97 -32.47 32.64
C GLU A 1024 14.55 -33.20 33.93
N ASN A 1025 14.00 -34.42 33.81
CA ASN A 1025 13.63 -35.28 34.96
C ASN A 1025 14.83 -35.86 35.71
N GLU A 1026 16.01 -35.89 35.10
CA GLU A 1026 17.26 -36.28 35.75
C GLU A 1026 18.02 -35.06 36.33
N ILE A 1027 17.59 -33.85 35.97
CA ILE A 1027 18.20 -32.58 36.42
C ILE A 1027 17.52 -32.04 37.69
N ILE A 1028 16.21 -32.24 37.84
CA ILE A 1028 15.45 -31.94 39.08
C ILE A 1028 15.89 -32.94 40.15
#